data_AF-E9S8E9-F1
#
_entry.id   AF-E9S8E9-F1
#
_cell.length_a   1.000
_cell.length_b   1.000
_cell.length_c   1.000
_cell.angle_alpha   90.00
_cell.angle_beta   90.00
_cell.angle_gamma   90.00
#
_symmetry.space_group_name_H-M   'P 1'
#
loop_
_entity.id
_entity.type
_entity.pdbx_description
1 polymer ?
#
loop_
_entity_poly.entity_id
_entity_poly.type
_entity_poly.pdbx_seq_one_letter_code
_entity_poly.pdbx_strand_id
1 'polypeptide(L)'
;MDKKDIRILTELAVNFAEVRSEEELAKVIESAAEEFECDDIGELKVALYRLGGRMLCVDAADRDAVRNRRLACLTDEEKKELKLVEEIIDGNLLKYHFQPIVSAVNGEIFSYEALMRSAGDPKMTPFHILKYAALKDRLEDVERATFLNVLGLIEQKKDELCGRSVFINSIPDVRLCEEDVAKISELLKKHSDCTVVELTESAEADEGQLTVLKERYGSLNVRIAVDDYGTGYSNVSNLLRYTPNFVKIDRSLLSEINIDPKKRHFVRDIIEFCHDNNILALAEGVETSMELKTVILMGVDLIQGFYTARPSAELTADIPYEIRQEIRRYQQQRIDGKETHVYKVEGTERVLLEKLKKHGYRCLRIMPSEQAGDITLVGEPSLDSRVNIEIDDGYKGKLSLESAHLANSKNRPCISLGENCEVELSIFGDCKLKDGGILVPESSELTFTGIGALEIDINTSSYYGIGGHRNMRHGRLSFSADVEYSITAYGESGTCIGSGLGGEIDIHRGVFHLLVNSNSGVAIGALTGSTDLDIRNCGIDLNVTIAQGVMIGSRDGDAELKLHGMSFKTITGGKEVACLGSLNGRSNIELFNSNYVADVRSDSMTVFGSLWNDSKVDIRNLSMNVMAAGQRAYVFGGLAGRTQLEMNNTDSRIKLNTQLDGITSAKGDDLRFGDGRYRIYFNDEEISVTPDT
;
A
#
# COMPACT_ATOMS: atom_id res chain seq x y z
N MET A 1 27.27 1.75 -49.90
CA MET A 1 26.57 2.93 -50.44
C MET A 1 27.57 4.05 -50.59
N ASP A 2 27.70 4.53 -51.82
CA ASP A 2 28.59 5.63 -52.17
C ASP A 2 28.00 6.96 -51.65
N LYS A 3 28.80 8.02 -51.52
CA LYS A 3 28.31 9.34 -51.04
C LYS A 3 27.22 9.95 -51.95
N LYS A 4 27.15 9.50 -53.20
CA LYS A 4 26.10 9.86 -54.16
C LYS A 4 24.75 9.25 -53.75
N ASP A 5 24.72 7.98 -53.33
CA ASP A 5 23.51 7.27 -52.90
C ASP A 5 22.85 7.92 -51.69
N ILE A 6 23.64 8.37 -50.71
CA ILE A 6 23.11 8.98 -49.47
C ILE A 6 22.43 10.33 -49.74
N ARG A 7 22.96 11.14 -50.67
CA ARG A 7 22.36 12.43 -51.02
C ARG A 7 21.06 12.27 -51.80
N ILE A 8 21.03 11.33 -52.74
CA ILE A 8 19.84 10.91 -53.51
C ILE A 8 18.73 10.47 -52.54
N LEU A 9 19.07 9.62 -51.58
CA LEU A 9 18.12 9.11 -50.57
C LEU A 9 17.59 10.20 -49.63
N THR A 10 18.38 11.25 -49.35
CA THR A 10 17.98 12.36 -48.47
C THR A 10 17.06 13.36 -49.18
N GLU A 11 17.34 13.69 -50.45
CA GLU A 11 16.49 14.58 -51.26
C GLU A 11 15.16 13.89 -51.65
N LEU A 12 15.17 12.57 -51.91
CA LEU A 12 13.96 11.79 -52.18
C LEU A 12 13.03 11.67 -50.97
N ALA A 13 13.58 11.56 -49.76
CA ALA A 13 12.78 11.48 -48.53
C ALA A 13 11.99 12.76 -48.24
N VAL A 14 12.48 13.92 -48.69
CA VAL A 14 11.81 15.22 -48.52
C VAL A 14 10.61 15.36 -49.45
N ASN A 15 10.75 14.95 -50.72
CA ASN A 15 9.66 15.01 -51.70
C ASN A 15 8.59 13.92 -51.46
N PHE A 16 8.94 12.81 -50.81
CA PHE A 16 8.00 11.73 -50.48
C PHE A 16 6.96 12.11 -49.41
N ALA A 17 7.26 13.09 -48.55
CA ALA A 17 6.37 13.50 -47.47
C ALA A 17 5.08 14.19 -47.94
N GLU A 18 5.00 14.59 -49.21
CA GLU A 18 3.87 15.35 -49.77
C GLU A 18 2.98 14.55 -50.76
N VAL A 19 3.31 13.30 -51.05
CA VAL A 19 2.60 12.47 -52.05
C VAL A 19 1.28 11.94 -51.47
N ARG A 20 0.15 12.25 -52.13
CA ARG A 20 -1.21 11.89 -51.68
C ARG A 20 -1.97 10.95 -52.63
N SER A 21 -1.36 10.57 -53.75
CA SER A 21 -1.98 9.69 -54.76
C SER A 21 -0.94 8.87 -55.57
N GLU A 22 -1.38 7.78 -56.21
CA GLU A 22 -0.51 6.96 -57.09
C GLU A 22 0.00 7.72 -58.32
N GLU A 23 -0.79 8.63 -58.88
CA GLU A 23 -0.37 9.47 -60.01
C GLU A 23 0.75 10.45 -59.61
N GLU A 24 0.74 10.97 -58.39
CA GLU A 24 1.81 11.81 -57.86
C GLU A 24 3.07 10.99 -57.57
N LEU A 25 2.91 9.78 -57.03
CA LEU A 25 4.02 8.85 -56.79
C LEU A 25 4.74 8.50 -58.10
N ALA A 26 3.99 8.21 -59.17
CA ALA A 26 4.56 7.91 -60.48
C ALA A 26 5.38 9.09 -61.04
N LYS A 27 4.89 10.33 -60.88
CA LYS A 27 5.59 11.56 -61.32
C LYS A 27 6.86 11.82 -60.52
N VAL A 28 6.84 11.59 -59.20
CA VAL A 28 8.03 11.73 -58.34
C VAL A 28 9.10 10.70 -58.72
N ILE A 29 8.70 9.47 -59.06
CA ILE A 29 9.62 8.42 -59.50
C ILE A 29 10.21 8.73 -60.88
N GLU A 30 9.41 9.21 -61.83
CA GLU A 30 9.91 9.63 -63.16
C GLU A 30 10.87 10.82 -63.06
N SER A 31 10.51 11.84 -62.28
CA SER A 31 11.37 13.01 -62.05
C SER A 31 12.70 12.62 -61.40
N ALA A 32 12.68 11.67 -60.45
CA ALA A 32 13.88 11.18 -59.79
C ALA A 32 14.75 10.30 -60.71
N ALA A 33 14.14 9.51 -61.59
CA ALA A 33 14.88 8.70 -62.57
C ALA A 33 15.63 9.59 -63.58
N GLU A 34 15.02 10.69 -64.02
CA GLU A 34 15.67 11.69 -64.88
C GLU A 34 16.76 12.48 -64.16
N GLU A 35 16.51 12.93 -62.93
CA GLU A 35 17.44 13.78 -62.17
C GLU A 35 18.71 13.03 -61.73
N PHE A 36 18.62 11.71 -61.53
CA PHE A 36 19.73 10.88 -61.04
C PHE A 36 20.34 9.93 -62.08
N GLU A 37 19.96 10.03 -63.35
CA GLU A 37 20.45 9.17 -64.46
C GLU A 37 20.35 7.67 -64.12
N CYS A 38 19.20 7.24 -63.57
CA CYS A 38 18.98 5.86 -63.17
C CYS A 38 18.13 5.13 -64.22
N ASP A 39 18.77 4.23 -64.98
CA ASP A 39 18.12 3.46 -66.05
C ASP A 39 17.19 2.34 -65.52
N ASP A 40 17.30 1.96 -64.24
CA ASP A 40 16.48 0.92 -63.61
C ASP A 40 15.45 1.53 -62.63
N ILE A 41 14.30 1.91 -63.20
CA ILE A 41 13.13 2.41 -62.47
C ILE A 41 12.65 1.39 -61.40
N GLY A 42 12.94 0.09 -61.59
CA GLY A 42 12.61 -0.96 -60.64
C GLY A 42 13.43 -0.86 -59.35
N GLU A 43 14.73 -0.59 -59.46
CA GLU A 43 15.62 -0.41 -58.30
C GLU A 43 15.31 0.88 -57.52
N LEU A 44 14.99 1.96 -58.23
CA LEU A 44 14.62 3.25 -57.63
C LEU A 44 13.31 3.13 -56.81
N LYS A 45 12.31 2.41 -57.34
CA LYS A 45 11.08 2.06 -56.62
C LYS A 45 11.39 1.31 -55.33
N VAL A 46 12.25 0.30 -55.38
CA VAL A 46 12.64 -0.51 -54.20
C VAL A 46 13.39 0.33 -53.16
N ALA A 47 14.26 1.25 -53.57
CA ALA A 47 14.98 2.15 -52.67
C ALA A 47 14.04 3.15 -51.98
N LEU A 48 13.06 3.70 -52.71
CA LEU A 48 12.02 4.57 -52.17
C LEU A 48 11.12 3.85 -51.16
N TYR A 49 10.75 2.60 -51.44
CA TYR A 49 10.05 1.73 -50.48
C TYR A 49 10.86 1.39 -49.23
N ARG A 50 12.21 1.39 -49.31
CA ARG A 50 13.08 1.19 -48.14
C ARG A 50 13.20 2.44 -47.26
N LEU A 51 13.00 3.64 -47.81
CA LEU A 51 13.12 4.92 -47.08
C LEU A 51 11.81 5.42 -46.46
N GLY A 52 10.67 5.11 -47.08
CA GLY A 52 9.36 5.60 -46.65
C GLY A 52 8.44 4.45 -46.29
N GLY A 53 8.49 3.98 -45.04
CA GLY A 53 7.45 3.14 -44.47
C GLY A 53 6.16 3.91 -44.24
N ARG A 54 5.44 4.24 -45.32
CA ARG A 54 4.01 4.64 -45.30
C ARG A 54 3.37 4.14 -46.59
N MET A 55 2.62 3.06 -46.46
CA MET A 55 1.96 2.38 -47.57
C MET A 55 0.65 3.13 -47.89
N LEU A 56 0.64 3.91 -48.97
CA LEU A 56 -0.61 4.36 -49.61
C LEU A 56 -1.46 3.13 -49.92
N CYS A 57 -2.75 3.17 -49.58
CA CYS A 57 -3.73 2.08 -49.69
C CYS A 57 -3.50 1.15 -50.89
N VAL A 58 -3.00 -0.05 -50.60
CA VAL A 58 -2.71 -1.09 -51.60
C VAL A 58 -3.83 -2.14 -51.55
N ASP A 59 -4.47 -2.40 -52.69
CA ASP A 59 -5.43 -3.49 -52.89
C ASP A 59 -4.80 -4.86 -52.53
N ALA A 60 -5.61 -5.84 -52.11
CA ALA A 60 -5.11 -7.15 -51.64
C ALA A 60 -4.17 -7.85 -52.64
N ALA A 61 -4.41 -7.69 -53.94
CA ALA A 61 -3.58 -8.25 -55.01
C ALA A 61 -2.15 -7.67 -55.05
N ASP A 62 -2.00 -6.38 -54.72
CA ASP A 62 -0.71 -5.72 -54.71
C ASP A 62 0.06 -5.96 -53.39
N ARG A 63 -0.63 -6.22 -52.27
CA ARG A 63 0.02 -6.70 -51.03
C ARG A 63 0.70 -8.04 -51.25
N ASP A 64 0.04 -8.97 -51.93
CA ASP A 64 0.62 -10.26 -52.30
C ASP A 64 1.81 -10.11 -53.27
N ALA A 65 1.71 -9.20 -54.24
CA ALA A 65 2.78 -8.93 -55.18
C ALA A 65 4.02 -8.28 -54.52
N VAL A 66 3.81 -7.39 -53.55
CA VAL A 66 4.87 -6.78 -52.73
C VAL A 66 5.50 -7.81 -51.79
N ARG A 67 4.68 -8.63 -51.13
CA ARG A 67 5.14 -9.72 -50.24
C ARG A 67 5.99 -10.72 -51.00
N ASN A 68 5.51 -11.18 -52.16
CA ASN A 68 6.23 -12.16 -53.00
C ASN A 68 7.56 -11.59 -53.53
N ARG A 69 7.60 -10.30 -53.91
CA ARG A 69 8.86 -9.61 -54.25
C ARG A 69 9.80 -9.51 -53.05
N ARG A 70 9.29 -9.17 -51.88
CA ARG A 70 10.09 -9.06 -50.66
C ARG A 70 10.69 -10.41 -50.25
N LEU A 71 9.91 -11.49 -50.35
CA LEU A 71 10.38 -12.87 -50.17
C LEU A 71 11.48 -13.26 -51.18
N ALA A 72 11.36 -12.82 -52.44
CA ALA A 72 12.35 -13.09 -53.47
C ALA A 72 13.69 -12.35 -53.24
N CYS A 73 13.66 -11.19 -52.57
CA CYS A 73 14.83 -10.37 -52.28
C CYS A 73 15.51 -10.65 -50.93
N LEU A 74 15.05 -11.63 -50.15
CA LEU A 74 15.65 -11.95 -48.85
C LEU A 74 17.09 -12.44 -48.99
N THR A 75 17.94 -11.97 -48.09
CA THR A 75 19.31 -12.48 -47.95
C THR A 75 19.33 -13.93 -47.45
N ASP A 76 20.45 -14.63 -47.60
CA ASP A 76 20.57 -16.01 -47.08
C ASP A 76 20.43 -16.09 -45.56
N GLU A 77 20.76 -15.02 -44.84
CA GLU A 77 20.57 -14.90 -43.39
C GLU A 77 19.09 -14.74 -43.04
N GLU A 78 18.38 -13.80 -43.69
CA GLU A 78 16.94 -13.60 -43.47
C GLU A 78 16.12 -14.83 -43.86
N LYS A 79 16.54 -15.60 -44.88
CA LYS A 79 15.91 -16.89 -45.23
C LYS A 79 16.05 -17.92 -44.12
N LYS A 80 17.19 -17.96 -43.42
CA LYS A 80 17.39 -18.84 -42.26
C LYS A 80 16.52 -18.41 -41.10
N GLU A 81 16.47 -17.11 -40.80
CA GLU A 81 15.61 -16.57 -39.74
C GLU A 81 14.13 -16.85 -40.02
N LEU A 82 13.69 -16.64 -41.25
CA LEU A 82 12.32 -16.92 -41.68
C LEU A 82 11.95 -18.40 -41.52
N LYS A 83 12.85 -19.32 -41.93
CA LYS A 83 12.63 -20.76 -41.74
C LYS A 83 12.55 -21.12 -40.26
N LEU A 84 13.40 -20.52 -39.43
CA LEU A 84 13.37 -20.74 -37.99
C LEU A 84 12.07 -20.22 -37.36
N VAL A 85 11.53 -19.08 -37.81
CA VAL A 85 10.22 -18.60 -37.36
C VAL A 85 9.10 -19.55 -37.78
N GLU A 86 9.13 -20.12 -38.99
CA GLU A 86 8.17 -21.15 -39.39
C GLU A 86 8.22 -22.36 -38.45
N GLU A 87 9.42 -22.88 -38.14
CA GLU A 87 9.59 -23.99 -37.18
C GLU A 87 9.09 -23.64 -35.77
N ILE A 88 9.31 -22.40 -35.31
CA ILE A 88 8.82 -21.92 -34.01
C ILE A 88 7.28 -21.90 -33.97
N ILE A 89 6.64 -21.38 -35.02
CA ILE A 89 5.17 -21.28 -35.07
C ILE A 89 4.56 -22.68 -35.23
N ASP A 90 5.08 -23.50 -36.14
CA ASP A 90 4.60 -24.86 -36.41
C ASP A 90 4.69 -25.77 -35.18
N GLY A 91 5.79 -25.64 -34.42
CA GLY A 91 5.99 -26.40 -33.19
C GLY A 91 5.34 -25.79 -31.95
N ASN A 92 4.65 -24.65 -32.06
CA ASN A 92 4.20 -23.82 -30.92
C ASN A 92 5.32 -23.63 -29.88
N LEU A 93 6.53 -23.31 -30.34
CA LEU A 93 7.72 -23.11 -29.52
C LEU A 93 7.77 -21.69 -28.92
N LEU A 94 6.60 -21.12 -28.60
CA LEU A 94 6.46 -19.83 -27.94
C LEU A 94 6.40 -20.04 -26.43
N LYS A 95 7.26 -19.32 -25.71
CA LYS A 95 7.28 -19.23 -24.24
C LYS A 95 6.95 -17.81 -23.81
N TYR A 96 6.60 -17.63 -22.54
CA TYR A 96 6.24 -16.33 -21.99
C TYR A 96 7.03 -16.06 -20.72
N HIS A 97 7.56 -14.85 -20.62
CA HIS A 97 8.08 -14.29 -19.39
C HIS A 97 7.05 -13.31 -18.83
N PHE A 98 6.95 -13.22 -17.51
CA PHE A 98 6.08 -12.30 -16.79
C PHE A 98 6.91 -11.14 -16.27
N GLN A 99 6.50 -9.92 -16.58
CA GLN A 99 7.08 -8.72 -15.99
C GLN A 99 6.09 -8.11 -14.97
N PRO A 100 6.50 -7.88 -13.72
CA PRO A 100 5.64 -7.22 -12.74
C PRO A 100 5.26 -5.79 -13.12
N ILE A 101 3.99 -5.44 -12.90
CA ILE A 101 3.45 -4.09 -12.89
C ILE A 101 3.17 -3.74 -11.43
N VAL A 102 3.73 -2.63 -10.96
CA VAL A 102 3.80 -2.26 -9.53
C VAL A 102 2.91 -1.06 -9.25
N SER A 103 2.20 -1.06 -8.12
CA SER A 103 1.46 0.11 -7.65
C SER A 103 2.41 1.24 -7.23
N ALA A 104 2.19 2.43 -7.75
CA ALA A 104 2.90 3.65 -7.35
C ALA A 104 2.56 4.09 -5.90
N VAL A 105 1.52 3.51 -5.28
CA VAL A 105 1.06 3.90 -3.94
C VAL A 105 1.89 3.23 -2.85
N ASN A 106 2.02 1.90 -2.93
CA ASN A 106 2.61 1.09 -1.86
C ASN A 106 3.81 0.23 -2.33
N GLY A 107 4.09 0.23 -3.64
CA GLY A 107 5.17 -0.55 -4.26
C GLY A 107 4.91 -2.06 -4.28
N GLU A 108 3.67 -2.51 -4.13
CA GLU A 108 3.27 -3.91 -4.28
C GLU A 108 3.00 -4.25 -5.74
N ILE A 109 3.18 -5.52 -6.11
CA ILE A 109 2.84 -6.01 -7.45
C ILE A 109 1.31 -6.02 -7.62
N PHE A 110 0.84 -5.22 -8.59
CA PHE A 110 -0.57 -5.09 -8.97
C PHE A 110 -0.97 -6.17 -10.00
N SER A 111 -0.13 -6.38 -11.02
CA SER A 111 -0.38 -7.32 -12.12
C SER A 111 0.94 -7.75 -12.78
N TYR A 112 0.84 -8.57 -13.82
CA TYR A 112 1.99 -8.96 -14.66
C TYR A 112 1.67 -8.74 -16.14
N GLU A 113 2.68 -8.47 -16.96
CA GLU A 113 2.57 -8.53 -18.42
C GLU A 113 3.23 -9.81 -18.96
N ALA A 114 2.52 -10.53 -19.83
CA ALA A 114 3.01 -11.74 -20.48
C ALA A 114 3.75 -11.38 -21.79
N LEU A 115 5.07 -11.50 -21.76
CA LEU A 115 5.95 -11.13 -22.86
C LEU A 115 6.47 -12.37 -23.59
N MET A 116 6.15 -12.47 -24.88
CA MET A 116 6.55 -13.59 -25.75
C MET A 116 8.08 -13.75 -25.84
N ARG A 117 8.55 -14.99 -25.86
CA ARG A 117 9.93 -15.43 -26.07
C ARG A 117 9.93 -16.67 -26.97
N SER A 118 10.96 -16.84 -27.80
CA SER A 118 11.17 -18.09 -28.53
C SER A 118 11.80 -19.15 -27.63
N ALA A 119 11.32 -20.39 -27.77
CA ALA A 119 12.02 -21.58 -27.27
C ALA A 119 13.01 -22.09 -28.33
N GLY A 120 14.13 -22.66 -27.88
CA GLY A 120 15.17 -23.21 -28.75
C GLY A 120 16.42 -22.32 -28.87
N ASP A 121 17.36 -22.78 -29.69
CA ASP A 121 18.62 -22.11 -30.04
C ASP A 121 18.82 -22.22 -31.57
N PRO A 122 19.01 -21.10 -32.31
CA PRO A 122 19.13 -19.72 -31.83
C PRO A 122 17.81 -19.11 -31.37
N LYS A 123 17.90 -18.23 -30.37
CA LYS A 123 16.76 -17.45 -29.88
C LYS A 123 16.42 -16.33 -30.88
N MET A 124 15.13 -16.21 -31.17
CA MET A 124 14.54 -15.15 -31.98
C MET A 124 13.84 -14.10 -31.10
N THR A 125 13.98 -12.81 -31.43
CA THR A 125 13.26 -11.74 -30.72
C THR A 125 11.79 -11.66 -31.16
N PRO A 126 10.88 -11.15 -30.31
CA PRO A 126 9.48 -10.96 -30.69
C PRO A 126 9.29 -10.15 -31.98
N PHE A 127 10.09 -9.11 -32.16
CA PHE A 127 10.11 -8.30 -33.39
C PHE A 127 10.37 -9.15 -34.65
N HIS A 128 11.37 -10.04 -34.62
CA HIS A 128 11.66 -10.90 -35.78
C HIS A 128 10.56 -11.94 -36.00
N ILE A 129 9.99 -12.51 -34.93
CA ILE A 129 8.85 -13.44 -35.03
C ILE A 129 7.68 -12.75 -35.73
N LEU A 130 7.26 -11.56 -35.27
CA LEU A 130 6.16 -10.81 -35.88
C LEU A 130 6.49 -10.37 -37.32
N LYS A 131 7.71 -9.88 -37.58
CA LYS A 131 8.18 -9.51 -38.94
C LYS A 131 8.02 -10.67 -39.92
N TYR A 132 8.54 -11.85 -39.58
CA TYR A 132 8.52 -13.00 -40.49
C TYR A 132 7.17 -13.72 -40.53
N ALA A 133 6.41 -13.73 -39.43
CA ALA A 133 5.03 -14.17 -39.42
C ALA A 133 4.16 -13.31 -40.36
N ALA A 134 4.30 -11.98 -40.33
CA ALA A 134 3.61 -11.09 -41.26
C ALA A 134 4.01 -11.36 -42.72
N LEU A 135 5.30 -11.56 -43.00
CA LEU A 135 5.78 -11.91 -44.34
C LEU A 135 5.25 -13.25 -44.87
N LYS A 136 4.83 -14.14 -43.97
CA LYS A 136 4.26 -15.46 -44.29
C LYS A 136 2.75 -15.53 -44.09
N ASP A 137 2.11 -14.41 -43.70
CA ASP A 137 0.68 -14.34 -43.39
C ASP A 137 0.25 -15.34 -42.31
N ARG A 138 1.06 -15.40 -41.25
CA ARG A 138 0.90 -16.28 -40.09
C ARG A 138 0.74 -15.51 -38.78
N LEU A 139 0.35 -14.23 -38.84
CA LEU A 139 0.07 -13.46 -37.63
C LEU A 139 -1.12 -14.06 -36.85
N GLU A 140 -2.09 -14.67 -37.55
CA GLU A 140 -3.17 -15.41 -36.90
C GLU A 140 -2.69 -16.58 -36.04
N ASP A 141 -1.65 -17.28 -36.48
CA ASP A 141 -1.09 -18.41 -35.74
C ASP A 141 -0.41 -17.92 -34.45
N VAL A 142 0.28 -16.76 -34.52
CA VAL A 142 0.94 -16.15 -33.36
C VAL A 142 -0.08 -15.60 -32.36
N GLU A 143 -1.13 -14.94 -32.85
CA GLU A 143 -2.23 -14.41 -32.01
C GLU A 143 -2.96 -15.56 -31.30
N ARG A 144 -3.34 -16.60 -32.06
CA ARG A 144 -3.97 -17.82 -31.50
C ARG A 144 -3.09 -18.48 -30.46
N ALA A 145 -1.81 -18.71 -30.79
CA ALA A 145 -0.88 -19.34 -29.87
C ALA A 145 -0.70 -18.51 -28.60
N THR A 146 -0.63 -17.17 -28.72
CA THR A 146 -0.47 -16.27 -27.57
C THR A 146 -1.62 -16.36 -26.59
N PHE A 147 -2.86 -16.22 -27.06
CA PHE A 147 -4.01 -16.36 -26.18
C PHE A 147 -4.09 -17.75 -25.54
N LEU A 148 -3.96 -18.82 -26.34
CA LEU A 148 -4.10 -20.18 -25.81
C LEU A 148 -2.99 -20.53 -24.81
N ASN A 149 -1.75 -20.15 -25.09
CA ASN A 149 -0.62 -20.44 -24.21
C ASN A 149 -0.71 -19.63 -22.92
N VAL A 150 -0.99 -18.32 -22.99
CA VAL A 150 -1.03 -17.45 -21.81
C VAL A 150 -2.24 -17.77 -20.92
N LEU A 151 -3.43 -18.00 -21.50
CA LEU A 151 -4.60 -18.43 -20.73
C LEU A 151 -4.37 -19.81 -20.09
N GLY A 152 -3.67 -20.72 -20.77
CA GLY A 152 -3.21 -21.98 -20.19
C GLY A 152 -2.26 -21.79 -19.01
N LEU A 153 -1.33 -20.83 -19.09
CA LEU A 153 -0.41 -20.49 -18.00
C LEU A 153 -1.14 -19.85 -16.82
N ILE A 154 -2.15 -19.01 -17.06
CA ILE A 154 -3.00 -18.42 -16.00
C ILE A 154 -3.74 -19.51 -15.23
N GLU A 155 -4.30 -20.51 -15.92
CA GLU A 155 -4.94 -21.66 -15.26
C GLU A 155 -3.93 -22.46 -14.44
N GLN A 156 -2.75 -22.74 -14.99
CA GLN A 156 -1.71 -23.52 -14.32
C GLN A 156 -1.13 -22.82 -13.09
N LYS A 157 -1.00 -21.49 -13.13
CA LYS A 157 -0.36 -20.68 -12.09
C LYS A 157 -1.36 -19.88 -11.24
N LYS A 158 -2.62 -20.31 -11.19
CA LYS A 158 -3.71 -19.57 -10.53
C LYS A 158 -3.40 -19.24 -9.06
N ASP A 159 -2.83 -20.19 -8.32
CA ASP A 159 -2.49 -20.01 -6.92
C ASP A 159 -1.30 -19.06 -6.73
N GLU A 160 -0.29 -19.13 -7.61
CA GLU A 160 0.88 -18.22 -7.58
C GLU A 160 0.50 -16.76 -7.91
N LEU A 161 -0.50 -16.57 -8.78
CA LEU A 161 -0.98 -15.23 -9.13
C LEU A 161 -1.68 -14.53 -7.96
N CYS A 162 -2.19 -15.27 -6.96
CA CYS A 162 -2.93 -14.74 -5.80
C CYS A 162 -4.02 -13.72 -6.19
N GLY A 163 -4.74 -13.96 -7.30
CA GLY A 163 -5.78 -13.06 -7.81
C GLY A 163 -5.29 -11.86 -8.61
N ARG A 164 -3.97 -11.71 -8.82
CA ARG A 164 -3.40 -10.66 -9.70
C ARG A 164 -3.68 -10.97 -11.17
N SER A 165 -3.81 -9.91 -11.95
CA SER A 165 -4.15 -10.02 -13.37
C SER A 165 -2.92 -10.18 -14.25
N VAL A 166 -3.13 -10.75 -15.44
CA VAL A 166 -2.10 -10.87 -16.48
C VAL A 166 -2.53 -10.09 -17.72
N PHE A 167 -1.66 -9.20 -18.19
CA PHE A 167 -1.80 -8.42 -19.40
C PHE A 167 -1.32 -9.27 -20.59
N ILE A 168 -2.16 -9.36 -21.61
CA ILE A 168 -1.93 -10.16 -22.83
C ILE A 168 -1.95 -9.21 -24.02
N ASN A 169 -0.81 -9.16 -24.72
CA ASN A 169 -0.67 -8.44 -25.98
C ASN A 169 -1.56 -9.06 -27.08
N SER A 170 -2.37 -8.23 -27.75
CA SER A 170 -3.20 -8.62 -28.88
C SER A 170 -2.83 -7.80 -30.12
N ILE A 171 -2.88 -8.43 -31.29
CA ILE A 171 -2.63 -7.81 -32.59
C ILE A 171 -4.00 -7.41 -33.21
N PRO A 172 -4.41 -6.14 -33.17
CA PRO A 172 -5.80 -5.76 -33.49
C PRO A 172 -6.22 -6.06 -34.94
N ASP A 173 -5.26 -6.04 -35.88
CA ASP A 173 -5.51 -6.22 -37.31
C ASP A 173 -5.62 -7.70 -37.74
N VAL A 174 -5.50 -8.64 -36.81
CA VAL A 174 -5.56 -10.09 -37.07
C VAL A 174 -6.98 -10.63 -36.90
N ARG A 175 -7.49 -11.33 -37.91
CA ARG A 175 -8.79 -12.00 -37.88
C ARG A 175 -8.62 -13.49 -37.66
N LEU A 176 -8.89 -13.94 -36.44
CA LEU A 176 -8.94 -15.36 -36.11
C LEU A 176 -10.16 -16.04 -36.73
N CYS A 177 -10.05 -17.34 -37.02
CA CYS A 177 -11.19 -18.14 -37.48
C CYS A 177 -12.27 -18.28 -36.38
N GLU A 178 -13.51 -18.58 -36.76
CA GLU A 178 -14.64 -18.62 -35.82
C GLU A 178 -14.44 -19.63 -34.68
N GLU A 179 -13.82 -20.78 -34.96
CA GLU A 179 -13.53 -21.81 -33.96
C GLU A 179 -12.54 -21.30 -32.89
N ASP A 180 -11.47 -20.61 -33.31
CA ASP A 180 -10.49 -20.03 -32.41
C ASP A 180 -11.09 -18.88 -31.58
N VAL A 181 -11.88 -18.01 -32.22
CA VAL A 181 -12.59 -16.92 -31.53
C VAL A 181 -13.51 -17.47 -30.45
N ALA A 182 -14.29 -18.52 -30.75
CA ALA A 182 -15.19 -19.14 -29.78
C ALA A 182 -14.40 -19.72 -28.59
N LYS A 183 -13.31 -20.46 -28.87
CA LYS A 183 -12.47 -21.07 -27.84
C LYS A 183 -11.77 -20.03 -26.95
N ILE A 184 -11.17 -19.01 -27.55
CA ILE A 184 -10.50 -17.92 -26.82
C ILE A 184 -11.52 -17.13 -26.00
N SER A 185 -12.70 -16.84 -26.54
CA SER A 185 -13.76 -16.13 -25.82
C SER A 185 -14.26 -16.90 -24.59
N GLU A 186 -14.39 -18.23 -24.71
CA GLU A 186 -14.75 -19.09 -23.57
C GLU A 186 -13.68 -19.04 -22.46
N LEU A 187 -12.40 -19.17 -22.82
CA LEU A 187 -11.29 -19.09 -21.88
C LEU A 187 -11.17 -17.70 -21.24
N LEU A 188 -11.31 -16.64 -22.03
CA LEU A 188 -11.30 -15.26 -21.54
C LEU A 188 -12.44 -15.00 -20.56
N LYS A 189 -13.65 -15.51 -20.86
CA LYS A 189 -14.80 -15.41 -19.94
C LYS A 189 -14.55 -16.15 -18.62
N LYS A 190 -13.89 -17.30 -18.67
CA LYS A 190 -13.51 -18.06 -17.47
C LYS A 190 -12.49 -17.30 -16.61
N HIS A 191 -11.64 -16.50 -17.24
CA HIS A 191 -10.52 -15.77 -16.63
C HIS A 191 -10.68 -14.25 -16.65
N SER A 192 -11.92 -13.74 -16.74
CA SER A 192 -12.20 -12.31 -16.89
C SER A 192 -11.60 -11.46 -15.78
N ASP A 193 -11.63 -11.98 -14.55
CA ASP A 193 -11.22 -11.26 -13.35
C ASP A 193 -9.70 -11.11 -13.27
N CYS A 194 -8.95 -12.01 -13.93
CA CYS A 194 -7.49 -12.05 -13.92
C CYS A 194 -6.84 -11.81 -15.29
N THR A 195 -7.58 -11.34 -16.28
CA THR A 195 -7.04 -11.06 -17.62
C THR A 195 -7.25 -9.60 -18.02
N VAL A 196 -6.23 -8.99 -18.61
CA VAL A 196 -6.29 -7.70 -19.28
C VAL A 196 -5.77 -7.87 -20.70
N VAL A 197 -6.49 -7.36 -21.70
CA VAL A 197 -6.03 -7.39 -23.09
C VAL A 197 -5.41 -6.05 -23.44
N GLU A 198 -4.17 -6.07 -23.91
CA GLU A 198 -3.43 -4.90 -24.38
C GLU A 198 -3.63 -4.75 -25.90
N LEU A 199 -4.08 -3.57 -26.30
CA LEU A 199 -4.26 -3.20 -27.70
C LEU A 199 -3.19 -2.16 -28.05
N THR A 200 -2.37 -2.46 -29.04
CA THR A 200 -1.42 -1.49 -29.59
C THR A 200 -2.15 -0.40 -30.38
N GLU A 201 -1.68 0.84 -30.31
CA GLU A 201 -2.20 1.94 -31.11
C GLU A 201 -1.72 1.81 -32.57
N SER A 202 -2.37 0.94 -33.37
CA SER A 202 -2.14 0.87 -34.81
C SER A 202 -2.85 2.03 -35.52
N ALA A 203 -2.09 2.86 -36.24
CA ALA A 203 -2.62 3.95 -37.06
C ALA A 203 -3.50 3.46 -38.24
N GLU A 204 -3.56 2.15 -38.49
CA GLU A 204 -4.29 1.52 -39.59
C GLU A 204 -5.57 0.80 -39.15
N ALA A 205 -5.84 0.69 -37.85
CA ALA A 205 -7.02 0.00 -37.36
C ALA A 205 -8.30 0.81 -37.69
N ASP A 206 -9.09 0.29 -38.61
CA ASP A 206 -10.36 0.88 -39.06
C ASP A 206 -11.35 1.06 -37.89
N GLU A 207 -12.08 2.18 -37.87
CA GLU A 207 -12.98 2.60 -36.77
C GLU A 207 -13.98 1.50 -36.37
N GLY A 208 -14.42 0.68 -37.34
CA GLY A 208 -15.33 -0.45 -37.11
C GLY A 208 -14.69 -1.62 -36.36
N GLN A 209 -13.41 -1.90 -36.60
CA GLN A 209 -12.75 -3.09 -36.04
C GLN A 209 -12.45 -2.93 -34.54
N LEU A 210 -11.99 -1.74 -34.14
CA LEU A 210 -11.71 -1.44 -32.73
C LEU A 210 -12.99 -1.39 -31.87
N THR A 211 -14.09 -0.87 -32.43
CA THR A 211 -15.40 -0.88 -31.75
C THR A 211 -15.87 -2.31 -31.48
N VAL A 212 -15.73 -3.20 -32.47
CA VAL A 212 -16.09 -4.62 -32.35
C VAL A 212 -15.21 -5.34 -31.31
N LEU A 213 -13.91 -5.04 -31.25
CA LEU A 213 -13.02 -5.59 -30.22
C LEU A 213 -13.45 -5.14 -28.81
N LYS A 214 -13.79 -3.86 -28.63
CA LYS A 214 -14.29 -3.34 -27.36
C LYS A 214 -15.60 -4.00 -26.95
N GLU A 215 -16.58 -4.10 -27.84
CA GLU A 215 -17.85 -4.77 -27.55
C GLU A 215 -17.64 -6.24 -27.19
N ARG A 216 -16.74 -6.93 -27.90
CA ARG A 216 -16.38 -8.31 -27.62
C ARG A 216 -15.82 -8.46 -26.20
N TYR A 217 -14.75 -7.76 -25.86
CA TYR A 217 -14.12 -7.91 -24.53
C TYR A 217 -15.01 -7.37 -23.40
N GLY A 218 -15.74 -6.29 -23.64
CA GLY A 218 -16.73 -5.75 -22.71
C GLY A 218 -17.85 -6.75 -22.40
N SER A 219 -18.36 -7.46 -23.40
CA SER A 219 -19.37 -8.52 -23.20
C SER A 219 -18.86 -9.72 -22.38
N LEU A 220 -17.55 -9.90 -22.33
CA LEU A 220 -16.87 -10.94 -21.55
C LEU A 220 -16.42 -10.43 -20.17
N ASN A 221 -16.68 -9.17 -19.83
CA ASN A 221 -16.19 -8.49 -18.63
C ASN A 221 -14.66 -8.50 -18.50
N VAL A 222 -13.95 -8.52 -19.63
CA VAL A 222 -12.48 -8.49 -19.70
C VAL A 222 -12.02 -7.04 -19.77
N ARG A 223 -11.01 -6.68 -18.96
CA ARG A 223 -10.44 -5.34 -18.96
C ARG A 223 -9.52 -5.11 -20.15
N ILE A 224 -9.41 -3.86 -20.58
CA ILE A 224 -8.61 -3.47 -21.74
C ILE A 224 -7.58 -2.41 -21.33
N ALA A 225 -6.37 -2.54 -21.88
CA ALA A 225 -5.30 -1.56 -21.81
C ALA A 225 -4.95 -1.05 -23.22
N VAL A 226 -4.58 0.22 -23.33
CA VAL A 226 -4.01 0.79 -24.56
C VAL A 226 -2.50 0.90 -24.37
N ASP A 227 -1.75 0.37 -25.33
CA ASP A 227 -0.29 0.35 -25.32
C ASP A 227 0.33 1.47 -26.17
N ASP A 228 1.61 1.78 -25.92
CA ASP A 228 2.43 2.77 -26.64
C ASP A 228 1.84 4.19 -26.75
N TYR A 229 1.04 4.62 -25.78
CA TYR A 229 0.36 5.91 -25.87
C TYR A 229 1.35 7.08 -25.79
N GLY A 230 1.31 7.93 -26.82
CA GLY A 230 2.02 9.19 -26.92
C GLY A 230 3.18 9.25 -27.92
N THR A 231 3.37 8.23 -28.77
CA THR A 231 4.48 8.09 -29.74
C THR A 231 4.25 8.77 -31.11
N GLY A 232 3.19 9.57 -31.27
CA GLY A 232 3.04 10.51 -32.39
C GLY A 232 1.62 10.67 -32.94
N TYR A 233 0.89 9.56 -33.11
CA TYR A 233 -0.49 9.53 -33.63
C TYR A 233 -1.58 9.53 -32.56
N SER A 234 -1.18 9.60 -31.29
CA SER A 234 -2.06 9.41 -30.15
C SER A 234 -3.17 10.44 -30.08
N ASN A 235 -4.37 10.01 -30.45
CA ASN A 235 -5.54 10.87 -30.53
C ASN A 235 -6.33 10.71 -29.22
N VAL A 236 -6.44 11.78 -28.43
CA VAL A 236 -7.30 11.80 -27.22
C VAL A 236 -8.74 11.34 -27.55
N SER A 237 -9.19 11.57 -28.78
CA SER A 237 -10.49 11.10 -29.29
C SER A 237 -10.63 9.57 -29.24
N ASN A 238 -9.53 8.84 -29.42
CA ASN A 238 -9.48 7.38 -29.34
C ASN A 238 -9.70 6.92 -27.89
N LEU A 239 -8.97 7.48 -26.93
CA LEU A 239 -9.14 7.13 -25.51
C LEU A 239 -10.57 7.42 -25.00
N LEU A 240 -11.17 8.54 -25.39
CA LEU A 240 -12.54 8.88 -25.02
C LEU A 240 -13.58 7.90 -25.59
N ARG A 241 -13.32 7.32 -26.76
CA ARG A 241 -14.23 6.33 -27.37
C ARG A 241 -14.01 4.94 -26.78
N TYR A 242 -12.77 4.56 -26.51
CA TYR A 242 -12.42 3.23 -26.03
C TYR A 242 -12.65 3.06 -24.53
N THR A 243 -12.56 4.15 -23.75
CA THR A 243 -12.66 4.16 -22.28
C THR A 243 -11.93 2.97 -21.66
N PRO A 244 -10.63 2.79 -21.97
CA PRO A 244 -9.88 1.64 -21.48
C PRO A 244 -9.76 1.70 -19.96
N ASN A 245 -9.44 0.57 -19.35
CA ASN A 245 -9.15 0.53 -17.92
C ASN A 245 -7.75 1.06 -17.60
N PHE A 246 -6.82 0.90 -18.55
CA PHE A 246 -5.43 1.28 -18.40
C PHE A 246 -4.90 1.99 -19.65
N VAL A 247 -3.99 2.95 -19.44
CA VAL A 247 -3.19 3.56 -20.50
C VAL A 247 -1.72 3.40 -20.14
N LYS A 248 -0.97 2.72 -21.01
CA LYS A 248 0.48 2.56 -20.88
C LYS A 248 1.17 3.73 -21.59
N ILE A 249 1.95 4.49 -20.82
CA ILE A 249 2.71 5.65 -21.29
C ILE A 249 4.07 5.15 -21.75
N ASP A 250 4.33 5.29 -23.04
CA ASP A 250 5.50 4.72 -23.69
C ASP A 250 6.83 5.22 -23.11
N ARG A 251 7.84 4.34 -23.16
CA ARG A 251 9.21 4.60 -22.73
C ARG A 251 9.80 5.86 -23.36
N SER A 252 9.52 6.16 -24.62
CA SER A 252 10.10 7.33 -25.30
C SER A 252 9.73 8.66 -24.62
N LEU A 253 8.56 8.71 -23.96
CA LEU A 253 8.10 9.86 -23.17
C LEU A 253 8.66 9.88 -21.74
N LEU A 254 9.01 8.71 -21.20
CA LEU A 254 9.52 8.60 -19.83
C LEU A 254 11.05 8.68 -19.73
N SER A 255 11.75 8.29 -20.79
CA SER A 255 13.20 8.37 -20.85
C SER A 255 13.68 9.82 -20.66
N GLU A 256 14.53 10.03 -19.66
CA GLU A 256 15.06 11.35 -19.27
C GLU A 256 13.99 12.40 -18.88
N ILE A 257 12.78 11.96 -18.51
CA ILE A 257 11.67 12.86 -18.15
C ILE A 257 12.03 13.80 -16.99
N ASN A 258 12.91 13.38 -16.08
CA ASN A 258 13.35 14.18 -14.95
C ASN A 258 14.04 15.51 -15.36
N ILE A 259 14.68 15.56 -16.54
CA ILE A 259 15.38 16.74 -17.03
C ILE A 259 14.65 17.47 -18.17
N ASP A 260 13.73 16.81 -18.87
CA ASP A 260 12.97 17.43 -19.96
C ASP A 260 11.63 18.03 -19.46
N PRO A 261 11.49 19.37 -19.39
CA PRO A 261 10.23 19.99 -18.97
C PRO A 261 9.07 19.77 -19.93
N LYS A 262 9.33 19.56 -21.24
CA LYS A 262 8.27 19.32 -22.23
C LYS A 262 7.67 17.93 -22.03
N LYS A 263 8.52 16.91 -21.84
CA LYS A 263 8.06 15.54 -21.50
C LYS A 263 7.26 15.54 -20.20
N ARG A 264 7.72 16.23 -19.15
CA ARG A 264 6.97 16.37 -17.88
C ARG A 264 5.61 17.02 -18.03
N HIS A 265 5.51 18.04 -18.87
CA HIS A 265 4.21 18.67 -19.12
C HIS A 265 3.29 17.70 -19.84
N PHE A 266 3.74 17.11 -20.95
CA PHE A 266 2.93 16.21 -21.75
C PHE A 266 2.47 14.97 -20.97
N VAL A 267 3.36 14.29 -20.26
CA VAL A 267 3.02 13.09 -19.47
C VAL A 267 2.08 13.42 -18.30
N ARG A 268 2.22 14.60 -17.68
CA ARG A 268 1.27 15.04 -16.65
C ARG A 268 -0.12 15.25 -17.23
N ASP A 269 -0.23 15.89 -18.40
CA ASP A 269 -1.52 16.09 -19.06
C ASP A 269 -2.19 14.73 -19.40
N ILE A 270 -1.39 13.72 -19.76
CA ILE A 270 -1.87 12.34 -19.96
C ILE A 270 -2.39 11.73 -18.66
N ILE A 271 -1.65 11.85 -17.56
CA ILE A 271 -2.06 11.32 -16.24
C ILE A 271 -3.36 12.00 -15.78
N GLU A 272 -3.44 13.32 -15.87
CA GLU A 272 -4.64 14.09 -15.50
C GLU A 272 -5.84 13.66 -16.35
N PHE A 273 -5.66 13.53 -17.68
CA PHE A 273 -6.69 13.01 -18.55
C PHE A 273 -7.16 11.61 -18.15
N CYS A 274 -6.24 10.71 -17.78
CA CYS A 274 -6.59 9.37 -17.33
C CYS A 274 -7.46 9.43 -16.07
N HIS A 275 -7.06 10.21 -15.07
CA HIS A 275 -7.79 10.36 -13.81
C HIS A 275 -9.18 10.95 -14.00
N ASP A 276 -9.32 11.99 -14.82
CA ASP A 276 -10.61 12.62 -15.13
C ASP A 276 -11.60 11.65 -15.80
N ASN A 277 -11.09 10.57 -16.42
CA ASN A 277 -11.89 9.56 -17.12
C ASN A 277 -11.94 8.19 -16.41
N ASN A 278 -11.49 8.11 -15.15
CA ASN A 278 -11.39 6.85 -14.37
C ASN A 278 -10.54 5.76 -15.04
N ILE A 279 -9.46 6.17 -15.69
CA ILE A 279 -8.46 5.32 -16.34
C ILE A 279 -7.22 5.31 -15.45
N LEU A 280 -6.59 4.15 -15.27
CA LEU A 280 -5.32 4.05 -14.55
C LEU A 280 -4.14 4.31 -15.50
N ALA A 281 -3.28 5.26 -15.15
CA ALA A 281 -2.06 5.54 -15.90
C ALA A 281 -0.93 4.59 -15.48
N LEU A 282 -0.29 3.94 -16.44
CA LEU A 282 0.84 3.02 -16.25
C LEU A 282 2.08 3.61 -16.93
N ALA A 283 3.12 3.88 -16.15
CA ALA A 283 4.41 4.32 -16.68
C ALA A 283 5.27 3.12 -17.13
N GLU A 284 5.54 2.99 -18.43
CA GLU A 284 6.30 1.86 -18.99
C GLU A 284 7.79 2.15 -19.20
N GLY A 285 8.61 1.14 -18.92
CA GLY A 285 10.04 1.20 -19.15
C GLY A 285 10.74 2.16 -18.18
N VAL A 286 10.29 2.27 -16.94
CA VAL A 286 11.03 3.00 -15.92
C VAL A 286 12.35 2.28 -15.62
N GLU A 287 13.48 2.95 -15.89
CA GLU A 287 14.82 2.36 -15.81
C GLU A 287 15.71 3.01 -14.75
N THR A 288 15.34 4.20 -14.25
CA THR A 288 16.12 4.91 -13.22
C THR A 288 15.27 5.38 -12.04
N SER A 289 15.89 5.55 -10.87
CA SER A 289 15.25 6.15 -9.68
C SER A 289 14.72 7.56 -9.95
N MET A 290 15.39 8.32 -10.82
CA MET A 290 14.98 9.70 -11.14
C MET A 290 13.72 9.73 -12.01
N GLU A 291 13.60 8.82 -12.97
CA GLU A 291 12.38 8.62 -13.74
C GLU A 291 11.24 8.17 -12.83
N LEU A 292 11.49 7.15 -11.99
CA LEU A 292 10.55 6.64 -11.00
C LEU A 292 10.00 7.75 -10.10
N LYS A 293 10.89 8.53 -9.49
CA LYS A 293 10.53 9.69 -8.66
C LYS A 293 9.65 10.67 -9.44
N THR A 294 10.04 11.00 -10.67
CA THR A 294 9.34 12.01 -11.47
C THR A 294 7.91 11.57 -11.77
N VAL A 295 7.72 10.32 -12.22
CA VAL A 295 6.38 9.82 -12.56
C VAL A 295 5.48 9.67 -11.32
N ILE A 296 6.04 9.24 -10.18
CA ILE A 296 5.29 9.16 -8.92
C ILE A 296 4.86 10.56 -8.47
N LEU A 297 5.74 11.55 -8.51
CA LEU A 297 5.42 12.92 -8.10
C LEU A 297 4.39 13.60 -9.01
N MET A 298 4.39 13.28 -10.31
CA MET A 298 3.36 13.75 -11.26
C MET A 298 2.03 13.03 -11.06
N GLY A 299 2.09 11.80 -10.56
CA GLY A 299 0.96 11.15 -9.94
C GLY A 299 0.46 9.88 -10.60
N VAL A 300 1.35 9.20 -11.34
CA VAL A 300 1.05 7.93 -12.00
C VAL A 300 0.53 6.88 -11.02
N ASP A 301 -0.29 5.94 -11.51
CA ASP A 301 -0.93 4.91 -10.68
C ASP A 301 -0.12 3.61 -10.63
N LEU A 302 0.43 3.23 -11.79
CA LEU A 302 1.13 1.96 -12.00
C LEU A 302 2.49 2.21 -12.66
N ILE A 303 3.45 1.32 -12.38
CA ILE A 303 4.83 1.44 -12.83
C ILE A 303 5.32 0.08 -13.32
N GLN A 304 5.93 0.05 -14.50
CA GLN A 304 6.58 -1.11 -15.05
C GLN A 304 7.93 -0.70 -15.64
N GLY A 305 8.95 -1.55 -15.48
CA GLY A 305 10.25 -1.31 -16.09
C GLY A 305 11.37 -2.02 -15.36
N PHE A 306 12.55 -2.03 -15.97
CA PHE A 306 13.71 -2.75 -15.44
C PHE A 306 14.22 -2.23 -14.10
N TYR A 307 13.90 -0.98 -13.75
CA TYR A 307 14.20 -0.49 -12.41
C TYR A 307 13.42 -1.28 -11.36
N THR A 308 12.11 -1.50 -11.57
CA THR A 308 11.28 -2.27 -10.62
C THR A 308 11.57 -3.77 -10.65
N ALA A 309 11.44 -4.39 -11.83
CA ALA A 309 11.73 -5.81 -12.04
C ALA A 309 11.87 -6.12 -13.53
N ARG A 310 12.74 -7.09 -13.86
CA ARG A 310 12.91 -7.60 -15.23
C ARG A 310 11.92 -8.73 -15.54
N PRO A 311 11.56 -8.96 -16.82
CA PRO A 311 10.74 -10.10 -17.21
C PRO A 311 11.39 -11.44 -16.88
N SER A 312 10.68 -12.34 -16.20
CA SER A 312 11.15 -13.67 -15.79
C SER A 312 10.19 -14.78 -16.20
N ALA A 313 10.67 -16.01 -16.39
CA ALA A 313 9.78 -17.17 -16.64
C ALA A 313 8.97 -17.55 -15.38
N GLU A 314 9.50 -17.23 -14.20
CA GLU A 314 8.85 -17.42 -12.91
C GLU A 314 8.12 -16.14 -12.49
N LEU A 315 6.97 -16.30 -11.80
CA LEU A 315 6.23 -15.17 -11.27
C LEU A 315 6.96 -14.67 -10.02
N THR A 316 7.51 -13.46 -10.08
CA THR A 316 8.09 -12.84 -8.90
C THR A 316 6.97 -12.46 -7.93
N ALA A 317 7.00 -12.98 -6.71
CA ALA A 317 6.01 -12.63 -5.69
C ALA A 317 6.12 -11.17 -5.22
N ASP A 318 7.32 -10.58 -5.35
CA ASP A 318 7.60 -9.24 -4.84
C ASP A 318 8.77 -8.53 -5.52
N ILE A 319 8.83 -7.20 -5.47
CA ILE A 319 9.97 -6.42 -5.99
C ILE A 319 11.06 -6.22 -4.92
N PRO A 320 12.31 -5.87 -5.29
CA PRO A 320 13.35 -5.57 -4.33
C PRO A 320 12.91 -4.53 -3.29
N TYR A 321 13.25 -4.80 -2.04
CA TYR A 321 12.79 -4.04 -0.87
C TYR A 321 13.13 -2.54 -0.99
N GLU A 322 14.36 -2.25 -1.39
CA GLU A 322 14.88 -0.88 -1.51
C GLU A 322 14.01 -0.06 -2.46
N ILE A 323 13.54 -0.69 -3.53
CA ILE A 323 12.74 -0.07 -4.58
C ILE A 323 11.31 0.16 -4.11
N ARG A 324 10.71 -0.80 -3.39
CA ARG A 324 9.40 -0.61 -2.75
C ARG A 324 9.41 0.58 -1.79
N GLN A 325 10.45 0.68 -0.97
CA GLN A 325 10.58 1.79 -0.04
C GLN A 325 10.87 3.12 -0.74
N GLU A 326 11.60 3.11 -1.86
CA GLU A 326 11.72 4.30 -2.71
C GLU A 326 10.36 4.76 -3.23
N ILE A 327 9.51 3.84 -3.71
CA ILE A 327 8.15 4.14 -4.18
C ILE A 327 7.32 4.77 -3.05
N ARG A 328 7.26 4.11 -1.89
CA ARG A 328 6.52 4.62 -0.70
C ARG A 328 6.99 6.01 -0.30
N ARG A 329 8.31 6.23 -0.29
CA ARG A 329 8.91 7.54 0.02
C ARG A 329 8.54 8.61 -1.01
N TYR A 330 8.60 8.32 -2.30
CA TYR A 330 8.23 9.28 -3.34
C TYR A 330 6.73 9.59 -3.32
N GLN A 331 5.90 8.59 -3.06
CA GLN A 331 4.47 8.79 -2.87
C GLN A 331 4.19 9.66 -1.64
N GLN A 332 4.92 9.45 -0.56
CA GLN A 332 4.85 10.32 0.60
C GLN A 332 5.26 11.75 0.22
N GLN A 333 6.39 11.95 -0.46
CA GLN A 333 6.84 13.27 -0.93
C GLN A 333 5.80 13.99 -1.79
N ARG A 334 5.07 13.26 -2.65
CA ARG A 334 3.96 13.80 -3.45
C ARG A 334 2.85 14.37 -2.56
N ILE A 335 2.43 13.61 -1.55
CA ILE A 335 1.39 14.02 -0.58
C ILE A 335 1.85 15.26 0.21
N ASP A 336 3.15 15.37 0.49
CA ASP A 336 3.73 16.43 1.32
C ASP A 336 3.96 17.75 0.59
N GLY A 337 4.17 17.66 -0.73
CA GLY A 337 4.68 18.75 -1.56
C GLY A 337 6.11 19.20 -1.18
N LYS A 338 6.89 18.37 -0.49
CA LYS A 338 8.26 18.69 -0.02
C LYS A 338 9.23 17.54 -0.24
N GLU A 339 10.45 17.88 -0.64
CA GLU A 339 11.53 16.91 -0.77
C GLU A 339 12.12 16.57 0.61
N THR A 340 12.01 15.30 1.00
CA THR A 340 12.53 14.78 2.27
C THR A 340 13.98 14.37 2.09
N HIS A 341 14.90 15.06 2.76
CA HIS A 341 16.30 14.67 2.86
C HIS A 341 16.43 13.58 3.93
N VAL A 342 16.94 12.41 3.55
CA VAL A 342 17.02 11.21 4.40
C VAL A 342 18.47 10.91 4.73
N TYR A 343 18.77 10.74 6.02
CA TYR A 343 20.05 10.22 6.51
C TYR A 343 19.90 8.73 6.77
N LYS A 344 20.71 7.90 6.11
CA LYS A 344 20.66 6.44 6.22
C LYS A 344 21.69 5.96 7.24
N VAL A 345 21.31 5.01 8.08
CA VAL A 345 22.18 4.37 9.08
C VAL A 345 22.11 2.86 8.93
N GLU A 346 23.27 2.22 9.00
CA GLU A 346 23.46 0.77 9.03
C GLU A 346 24.36 0.40 10.22
N GLY A 347 24.03 -0.69 10.93
CA GLY A 347 24.83 -1.20 12.04
C GLY A 347 24.78 -0.32 13.31
N THR A 348 25.94 -0.08 13.91
CA THR A 348 26.06 0.66 15.19
C THR A 348 26.59 2.06 14.92
N GLU A 349 25.76 3.06 15.18
CA GLU A 349 26.12 4.46 14.98
C GLU A 349 25.55 5.37 16.08
N ARG A 350 26.30 6.41 16.44
CA ARG A 350 25.83 7.49 17.32
C ARG A 350 25.57 8.76 16.51
N VAL A 351 24.31 9.15 16.41
CA VAL A 351 23.84 10.24 15.57
C VAL A 351 23.42 11.44 16.44
N LEU A 352 23.94 12.62 16.12
CA LEU A 352 23.55 13.88 16.79
C LEU A 352 22.43 14.55 16.00
N LEU A 353 21.27 14.80 16.63
CA LEU A 353 20.14 15.45 15.98
C LEU A 353 20.48 16.86 15.48
N GLU A 354 21.36 17.58 16.17
CA GLU A 354 21.87 18.90 15.75
C GLU A 354 22.57 18.82 14.38
N LYS A 355 23.39 17.78 14.16
CA LYS A 355 24.08 17.58 12.88
C LYS A 355 23.08 17.31 11.76
N LEU A 356 22.09 16.46 12.00
CA LEU A 356 21.06 16.15 11.00
C LEU A 356 20.32 17.41 10.56
N LYS A 357 19.85 18.20 11.53
CA LYS A 357 19.16 19.46 11.26
C LYS A 357 20.03 20.46 10.51
N LYS A 358 21.31 20.61 10.91
CA LYS A 358 22.27 21.51 10.25
C LYS A 358 22.50 21.15 8.78
N HIS A 359 22.46 19.86 8.45
CA HIS A 359 22.58 19.35 7.08
C HIS A 359 21.24 19.23 6.35
N GLY A 360 20.14 19.66 6.95
CA GLY A 360 18.82 19.69 6.34
C GLY A 360 18.10 18.35 6.27
N TYR A 361 18.62 17.31 6.92
CA TYR A 361 17.95 16.01 7.02
C TYR A 361 16.67 16.14 7.86
N ARG A 362 15.61 15.48 7.39
CA ARG A 362 14.29 15.45 8.05
C ARG A 362 13.82 14.05 8.41
N CYS A 363 14.47 13.03 7.86
CA CYS A 363 14.19 11.63 8.19
C CYS A 363 15.52 10.92 8.46
N LEU A 364 15.56 10.18 9.56
CA LEU A 364 16.59 9.18 9.85
C LEU A 364 16.03 7.82 9.45
N ARG A 365 16.68 7.14 8.51
CA ARG A 365 16.29 5.81 8.08
C ARG A 365 17.29 4.77 8.58
N ILE A 366 16.79 3.85 9.39
CA ILE A 366 17.55 2.75 9.98
C ILE A 366 17.32 1.51 9.12
N MET A 367 18.39 0.95 8.59
CA MET A 367 18.34 -0.20 7.69
C MET A 367 18.85 -1.46 8.41
N PRO A 368 18.31 -2.66 8.09
CA PRO A 368 18.80 -3.91 8.66
C PRO A 368 20.27 -4.14 8.33
N SER A 369 21.02 -4.71 9.27
CA SER A 369 22.41 -5.13 9.10
C SER A 369 22.59 -6.60 9.46
N GLU A 370 23.66 -7.24 8.96
CA GLU A 370 23.95 -8.65 9.24
C GLU A 370 24.13 -8.97 10.73
N GLN A 371 24.48 -7.96 11.53
CA GLN A 371 24.52 -8.02 13.00
C GLN A 371 23.47 -7.08 13.57
N ALA A 372 22.94 -7.39 14.76
CA ALA A 372 22.01 -6.50 15.45
C ALA A 372 22.67 -5.13 15.68
N GLY A 373 22.05 -4.07 15.16
CA GLY A 373 22.56 -2.70 15.28
C GLY A 373 22.22 -2.10 16.64
N ASP A 374 23.11 -1.24 17.16
CA ASP A 374 22.81 -0.36 18.30
C ASP A 374 22.97 1.08 17.85
N ILE A 375 21.85 1.76 17.67
CA ILE A 375 21.81 3.12 17.15
C ILE A 375 21.45 4.05 18.27
N THR A 376 22.30 5.03 18.53
CA THR A 376 22.06 6.03 19.58
C THR A 376 21.81 7.40 18.98
N LEU A 377 20.64 7.96 19.23
CA LEU A 377 20.25 9.32 18.86
C LEU A 377 20.38 10.24 20.07
N VAL A 378 21.24 11.24 19.92
CA VAL A 378 21.49 12.23 20.97
C VAL A 378 20.83 13.54 20.57
N GLY A 379 19.91 14.00 21.41
CA GLY A 379 19.26 15.29 21.27
C GLY A 379 19.82 16.35 22.22
N GLU A 380 19.25 17.54 22.07
CA GLU A 380 19.44 18.66 22.99
C GLU A 380 18.05 19.20 23.33
N PRO A 381 17.72 19.45 24.62
CA PRO A 381 16.37 19.88 25.02
C PRO A 381 15.88 21.18 24.37
N SER A 382 16.81 22.03 23.89
CA SER A 382 16.52 23.30 23.23
C SER A 382 16.18 23.12 21.74
N LEU A 383 16.41 21.94 21.17
CA LEU A 383 16.42 21.69 19.74
C LEU A 383 15.18 20.91 19.29
N ASP A 384 14.21 21.61 18.70
CA ASP A 384 13.19 20.95 17.86
C ASP A 384 13.85 20.47 16.56
N SER A 385 14.23 19.19 16.51
CA SER A 385 14.94 18.61 15.36
C SER A 385 14.06 18.56 14.11
N ARG A 386 12.75 18.38 14.28
CA ARG A 386 11.80 17.99 13.21
C ARG A 386 12.31 16.84 12.35
N VAL A 387 13.04 15.92 12.98
CA VAL A 387 13.50 14.68 12.36
C VAL A 387 12.54 13.58 12.77
N ASN A 388 12.04 12.81 11.80
CA ASN A 388 11.35 11.55 12.04
C ASN A 388 12.29 10.36 11.86
N ILE A 389 11.93 9.22 12.44
CA ILE A 389 12.69 7.98 12.34
C ILE A 389 11.84 6.96 11.57
N GLU A 390 12.44 6.33 10.58
CA GLU A 390 11.88 5.20 9.83
C GLU A 390 12.82 4.01 10.00
N ILE A 391 12.32 2.92 10.56
CA ILE A 391 13.04 1.66 10.72
C ILE A 391 12.54 0.71 9.64
N ASP A 392 13.45 0.22 8.81
CA ASP A 392 13.14 -0.67 7.70
C ASP A 392 12.70 -2.07 8.16
N ASP A 393 11.91 -2.75 7.30
CA ASP A 393 11.40 -4.10 7.54
C ASP A 393 12.53 -5.07 7.92
N GLY A 394 12.26 -5.98 8.85
CA GLY A 394 13.21 -6.99 9.29
C GLY A 394 14.34 -6.47 10.18
N TYR A 395 14.36 -5.18 10.54
CA TYR A 395 15.37 -4.65 11.45
C TYR A 395 15.26 -5.30 12.83
N LYS A 396 16.40 -5.78 13.33
CA LYS A 396 16.55 -6.33 14.69
C LYS A 396 17.67 -5.60 15.40
N GLY A 397 17.36 -4.96 16.52
CA GLY A 397 18.38 -4.26 17.28
C GLY A 397 17.84 -3.21 18.23
N LYS A 398 18.75 -2.39 18.71
CA LYS A 398 18.51 -1.39 19.73
C LYS A 398 18.51 0.01 19.14
N LEU A 399 17.54 0.82 19.57
CA LEU A 399 17.46 2.24 19.30
C LEU A 399 17.47 2.98 20.65
N SER A 400 18.54 3.71 20.94
CA SER A 400 18.67 4.49 22.16
C SER A 400 18.37 5.96 21.88
N LEU A 401 17.40 6.53 22.59
CA LEU A 401 17.09 7.95 22.58
C LEU A 401 17.68 8.61 23.83
N GLU A 402 18.64 9.49 23.65
CA GLU A 402 19.25 10.27 24.75
C GLU A 402 18.81 11.73 24.64
N SER A 403 17.86 12.13 25.50
CA SER A 403 17.26 13.47 25.51
C SER A 403 16.82 13.94 24.11
N ALA A 404 16.25 13.02 23.32
CA ALA A 404 15.93 13.22 21.92
C ALA A 404 14.53 13.83 21.75
N HIS A 405 14.47 15.00 21.10
CA HIS A 405 13.21 15.70 20.81
C HIS A 405 12.92 15.60 19.31
N LEU A 406 11.93 14.79 18.98
CA LEU A 406 11.48 14.49 17.62
C LEU A 406 10.13 15.17 17.36
N ALA A 407 9.92 15.60 16.12
CA ALA A 407 8.66 16.16 15.69
C ALA A 407 8.40 15.78 14.25
N ASN A 408 7.13 15.49 13.93
CA ASN A 408 6.72 15.23 12.56
C ASN A 408 5.50 16.09 12.18
N SER A 409 5.05 15.98 10.93
CA SER A 409 3.79 16.55 10.50
C SER A 409 2.63 15.80 11.14
N LYS A 410 1.52 16.50 11.39
CA LYS A 410 0.29 15.89 11.91
C LYS A 410 -0.10 14.64 11.12
N ASN A 411 -0.61 13.64 11.84
CA ASN A 411 -0.99 12.31 11.34
C ASN A 411 0.18 11.42 10.91
N ARG A 412 1.42 11.74 11.29
CA ARG A 412 2.57 10.89 11.01
C ARG A 412 3.25 10.45 12.28
N PRO A 413 3.82 9.23 12.28
CA PRO A 413 4.63 8.80 13.39
C PRO A 413 5.92 9.63 13.46
N CYS A 414 6.36 9.94 14.68
CA CYS A 414 7.74 10.36 14.91
C CYS A 414 8.71 9.18 14.73
N ILE A 415 8.27 7.96 15.04
CA ILE A 415 9.03 6.73 14.87
C ILE A 415 8.13 5.69 14.19
N SER A 416 8.52 5.22 13.02
CA SER A 416 7.80 4.19 12.27
C SER A 416 8.64 2.92 12.18
N LEU A 417 8.08 1.79 12.58
CA LEU A 417 8.66 0.49 12.31
C LEU A 417 8.12 -0.07 10.98
N GLY A 418 8.98 -0.79 10.27
CA GLY A 418 8.63 -1.69 9.19
C GLY A 418 8.04 -3.00 9.69
N GLU A 419 7.70 -3.88 8.76
CA GLU A 419 7.19 -5.23 9.04
C GLU A 419 8.31 -6.17 9.52
N ASN A 420 7.98 -7.14 10.38
CA ASN A 420 8.90 -8.16 10.91
C ASN A 420 10.11 -7.59 11.69
N CYS A 421 9.95 -6.42 12.31
CA CYS A 421 11.00 -5.79 13.11
C CYS A 421 10.98 -6.27 14.57
N GLU A 422 12.14 -6.29 15.21
CA GLU A 422 12.30 -6.57 16.64
C GLU A 422 13.18 -5.46 17.25
N VAL A 423 12.53 -4.48 17.87
CA VAL A 423 13.19 -3.23 18.28
C VAL A 423 13.18 -3.07 19.80
N GLU A 424 14.37 -2.92 20.38
CA GLU A 424 14.54 -2.45 21.75
C GLU A 424 14.70 -0.91 21.75
N LEU A 425 13.68 -0.18 22.17
CA LEU A 425 13.72 1.28 22.29
C LEU A 425 14.13 1.69 23.71
N SER A 426 15.39 2.09 23.87
CA SER A 426 15.92 2.58 25.15
C SER A 426 15.72 4.07 25.31
N ILE A 427 15.05 4.49 26.38
CA ILE A 427 14.86 5.90 26.73
C ILE A 427 15.85 6.31 27.81
N PHE A 428 16.60 7.38 27.57
CA PHE A 428 17.52 7.98 28.53
C PHE A 428 17.30 9.48 28.62
N GLY A 429 17.06 9.99 29.83
CA GLY A 429 16.71 11.40 30.05
C GLY A 429 15.31 11.75 29.54
N ASP A 430 15.12 13.01 29.17
CA ASP A 430 13.80 13.55 28.77
C ASP A 430 13.65 13.55 27.24
N CYS A 431 12.93 12.56 26.73
CA CYS A 431 12.63 12.43 25.30
C CYS A 431 11.22 12.92 25.00
N LYS A 432 11.04 13.58 23.84
CA LYS A 432 9.76 14.15 23.44
C LYS A 432 9.44 13.82 21.99
N LEU A 433 8.21 13.35 21.74
CA LEU A 433 7.64 13.13 20.41
C LEU A 433 6.47 14.10 20.22
N LYS A 434 6.56 14.97 19.22
CA LYS A 434 5.57 16.01 18.98
C LYS A 434 4.84 15.82 17.66
N ASP A 435 3.52 15.98 17.70
CA ASP A 435 2.59 15.89 16.56
C ASP A 435 2.57 14.50 15.90
N GLY A 436 3.16 13.48 16.56
CA GLY A 436 3.31 12.13 16.05
C GLY A 436 3.68 11.12 17.13
N GLY A 437 3.12 9.92 17.01
CA GLY A 437 3.38 8.79 17.91
C GLY A 437 4.43 7.80 17.37
N ILE A 438 4.36 6.57 17.87
CA ILE A 438 5.18 5.44 17.42
C ILE A 438 4.26 4.43 16.72
N LEU A 439 4.57 4.14 15.45
CA LEU A 439 3.83 3.16 14.63
C LEU A 439 4.54 1.80 14.68
N VAL A 440 3.79 0.76 15.06
CA VAL A 440 4.25 -0.63 15.19
C VAL A 440 3.31 -1.54 14.41
N PRO A 441 3.74 -2.07 13.25
CA PRO A 441 2.96 -3.02 12.46
C PRO A 441 2.66 -4.33 13.20
N GLU A 442 1.63 -5.05 12.75
CA GLU A 442 1.17 -6.32 13.35
C GLU A 442 2.27 -7.39 13.44
N SER A 443 3.17 -7.43 12.46
CA SER A 443 4.25 -8.41 12.38
C SER A 443 5.49 -8.07 13.22
N SER A 444 5.49 -6.92 13.92
CA SER A 444 6.67 -6.37 14.57
C SER A 444 6.54 -6.31 16.10
N GLU A 445 7.67 -6.29 16.80
CA GLU A 445 7.76 -6.17 18.25
C GLU A 445 8.52 -4.91 18.66
N LEU A 446 7.98 -4.18 19.63
CA LEU A 446 8.61 -3.02 20.25
C LEU A 446 8.72 -3.23 21.76
N THR A 447 9.95 -3.31 22.26
CA THR A 447 10.25 -3.41 23.69
C THR A 447 10.85 -2.12 24.20
N PHE A 448 10.27 -1.52 25.23
CA PHE A 448 10.83 -0.34 25.88
C PHE A 448 11.79 -0.72 27.00
N THR A 449 12.97 -0.10 26.99
CA THR A 449 14.00 -0.24 28.02
C THR A 449 14.54 1.13 28.46
N GLY A 450 15.46 1.14 29.43
CA GLY A 450 16.14 2.37 29.88
C GLY A 450 15.53 3.00 31.14
N ILE A 451 15.90 4.25 31.39
CA ILE A 451 15.50 5.04 32.57
C ILE A 451 15.40 6.51 32.15
N GLY A 452 14.21 7.09 32.28
CA GLY A 452 13.95 8.47 31.86
C GLY A 452 12.46 8.76 31.71
N ALA A 453 12.15 9.79 30.93
CA ALA A 453 10.79 10.20 30.62
C ALA A 453 10.58 10.25 29.09
N LEU A 454 9.43 9.74 28.63
CA LEU A 454 8.98 9.85 27.25
C LEU A 454 7.66 10.60 27.20
N GLU A 455 7.69 11.82 26.67
CA GLU A 455 6.51 12.66 26.44
C GLU A 455 6.04 12.53 24.98
N ILE A 456 4.75 12.25 24.76
CA ILE A 456 4.15 12.17 23.43
C ILE A 456 2.95 13.11 23.36
N ASP A 457 3.05 14.15 22.53
CA ASP A 457 2.01 15.15 22.32
C ASP A 457 1.33 14.97 20.95
N ILE A 458 0.04 14.68 20.95
CA ILE A 458 -0.73 14.37 19.73
C ILE A 458 -1.93 15.29 19.63
N ASN A 459 -2.02 16.03 18.53
CA ASN A 459 -3.11 16.98 18.27
C ASN A 459 -3.66 16.79 16.84
N THR A 460 -4.35 15.66 16.65
CA THR A 460 -4.83 15.17 15.36
C THR A 460 -6.22 14.55 15.48
N SER A 461 -7.05 14.64 14.43
CA SER A 461 -8.41 14.09 14.45
C SER A 461 -8.41 12.57 14.71
N SER A 462 -7.52 11.83 14.03
CA SER A 462 -7.25 10.42 14.33
C SER A 462 -5.90 10.31 15.02
N TYR A 463 -5.87 9.90 16.28
CA TYR A 463 -4.63 9.82 17.06
C TYR A 463 -4.29 8.39 17.49
N TYR A 464 -3.00 8.14 17.63
CA TYR A 464 -2.43 6.95 18.27
C TYR A 464 -1.07 7.36 18.86
N GLY A 465 -0.82 7.04 20.13
CA GLY A 465 0.46 7.38 20.78
C GLY A 465 1.53 6.35 20.53
N ILE A 466 1.27 5.09 20.90
CA ILE A 466 2.17 3.96 20.67
C ILE A 466 1.31 2.79 20.19
N GLY A 467 1.61 2.24 19.01
CA GLY A 467 0.86 1.13 18.44
C GLY A 467 0.45 1.41 17.01
N GLY A 468 -0.83 1.67 16.75
CA GLY A 468 -1.33 1.77 15.39
C GLY A 468 -2.57 2.61 15.17
N HIS A 469 -2.86 2.89 13.90
CA HIS A 469 -4.05 3.61 13.46
C HIS A 469 -5.36 2.81 13.68
N ARG A 470 -6.50 3.46 13.41
CA ARG A 470 -7.85 2.89 13.58
C ARG A 470 -8.15 1.65 12.73
N ASN A 471 -7.45 1.44 11.62
CA ASN A 471 -7.75 0.34 10.69
C ASN A 471 -6.65 -0.73 10.67
N MET A 472 -5.78 -0.76 11.67
CA MET A 472 -4.71 -1.76 11.78
C MET A 472 -4.72 -2.44 13.13
N ARG A 473 -4.16 -3.64 13.18
CA ARG A 473 -3.67 -4.28 14.40
C ARG A 473 -2.23 -3.82 14.62
N HIS A 474 -1.84 -3.62 15.87
CA HIS A 474 -0.43 -3.39 16.21
C HIS A 474 0.22 -4.72 16.62
N GLY A 475 1.53 -4.84 16.44
CA GLY A 475 2.27 -6.00 16.90
C GLY A 475 2.51 -5.96 18.42
N ARG A 476 3.50 -6.70 18.94
CA ARG A 476 3.70 -6.80 20.39
C ARG A 476 4.31 -5.53 20.97
N LEU A 477 3.69 -4.97 22.02
CA LEU A 477 4.19 -3.81 22.76
C LEU A 477 4.57 -4.25 24.18
N SER A 478 5.87 -4.21 24.50
CA SER A 478 6.41 -4.69 25.78
C SER A 478 7.01 -3.54 26.59
N PHE A 479 6.48 -3.26 27.77
CA PHE A 479 6.96 -2.21 28.68
C PHE A 479 7.60 -2.82 29.92
N SER A 480 8.93 -2.92 29.93
CA SER A 480 9.69 -3.63 30.98
C SER A 480 10.73 -2.77 31.70
N ALA A 481 10.59 -1.44 31.64
CA ALA A 481 11.55 -0.50 32.20
C ALA A 481 10.95 0.55 33.11
N ASP A 482 11.82 1.14 33.94
CA ASP A 482 11.50 2.20 34.89
C ASP A 482 11.51 3.57 34.17
N VAL A 483 10.59 3.71 33.21
CA VAL A 483 10.39 4.92 32.40
C VAL A 483 9.03 5.54 32.75
N GLU A 484 8.98 6.87 32.76
CA GLU A 484 7.74 7.64 32.86
C GLU A 484 7.19 7.95 31.47
N TYR A 485 6.01 7.46 31.15
CA TYR A 485 5.34 7.67 29.87
C TYR A 485 4.23 8.70 30.03
N SER A 486 4.40 9.87 29.44
CA SER A 486 3.39 10.93 29.44
C SER A 486 2.80 11.08 28.04
N ILE A 487 1.55 10.66 27.83
CA ILE A 487 0.88 10.76 26.52
C ILE A 487 -0.29 11.71 26.63
N THR A 488 -0.24 12.79 25.84
CA THR A 488 -1.31 13.77 25.73
C THR A 488 -1.95 13.68 24.36
N ALA A 489 -3.25 13.33 24.31
CA ALA A 489 -3.99 13.16 23.08
C ALA A 489 -5.22 14.08 23.00
N TYR A 490 -5.23 14.93 21.97
CA TYR A 490 -6.37 15.77 21.58
C TYR A 490 -6.83 15.39 20.18
N GLY A 491 -8.09 15.00 20.02
CA GLY A 491 -8.59 14.56 18.72
C GLY A 491 -10.05 14.18 18.69
N GLU A 492 -10.49 13.60 17.58
CA GLU A 492 -11.85 13.09 17.42
C GLU A 492 -11.94 11.64 17.87
N SER A 493 -11.03 10.79 17.39
CA SER A 493 -10.99 9.35 17.69
C SER A 493 -9.56 8.81 17.80
N GLY A 494 -9.26 7.95 18.78
CA GLY A 494 -7.92 7.36 18.84
C GLY A 494 -7.57 6.54 20.07
N THR A 495 -6.33 6.07 20.13
CA THR A 495 -5.74 5.33 21.25
C THR A 495 -4.52 6.08 21.83
N CYS A 496 -4.22 5.97 23.13
CA CYS A 496 -2.90 6.40 23.61
C CYS A 496 -1.89 5.27 23.43
N ILE A 497 -2.18 4.09 23.95
CA ILE A 497 -1.39 2.88 23.76
C ILE A 497 -2.30 1.80 23.18
N GLY A 498 -1.98 1.31 21.99
CA GLY A 498 -2.74 0.30 21.26
C GLY A 498 -3.15 0.74 19.85
N SER A 499 -4.22 0.16 19.31
CA SER A 499 -4.64 0.41 17.91
C SER A 499 -6.15 0.29 17.70
N GLY A 500 -6.59 0.38 16.45
CA GLY A 500 -7.97 0.12 16.09
C GLY A 500 -8.39 -1.34 16.30
N LEU A 501 -7.70 -2.27 15.66
CA LEU A 501 -8.10 -3.69 15.60
C LEU A 501 -7.54 -4.52 16.77
N GLY A 502 -6.77 -3.91 17.66
CA GLY A 502 -6.16 -4.53 18.85
C GLY A 502 -4.69 -4.88 18.65
N GLY A 503 -4.23 -5.87 19.40
CA GLY A 503 -2.83 -6.29 19.44
C GLY A 503 -2.49 -6.80 20.84
N GLU A 504 -1.21 -7.09 21.07
CA GLU A 504 -0.71 -7.60 22.35
C GLU A 504 0.04 -6.49 23.08
N ILE A 505 -0.37 -6.21 24.33
CA ILE A 505 0.23 -5.17 25.17
C ILE A 505 0.58 -5.79 26.52
N ASP A 506 1.89 -5.89 26.77
CA ASP A 506 2.45 -6.40 28.02
C ASP A 506 3.11 -5.25 28.78
N ILE A 507 2.59 -4.92 29.96
CA ILE A 507 3.16 -3.88 30.82
C ILE A 507 3.62 -4.54 32.13
N HIS A 508 4.91 -4.48 32.42
CA HIS A 508 5.49 -5.11 33.61
C HIS A 508 6.21 -4.12 34.54
N ARG A 509 6.56 -2.94 34.03
CA ARG A 509 7.18 -1.83 34.76
C ARG A 509 6.86 -0.49 34.10
N GLY A 510 7.05 0.59 34.85
CA GLY A 510 6.91 1.97 34.39
C GLY A 510 5.84 2.76 35.14
N VAL A 511 5.74 4.04 34.82
CA VAL A 511 4.67 4.93 35.29
C VAL A 511 4.03 5.59 34.08
N PHE A 512 2.70 5.57 34.00
CA PHE A 512 1.95 6.05 32.84
C PHE A 512 1.03 7.20 33.23
N HIS A 513 1.22 8.36 32.62
CA HIS A 513 0.37 9.54 32.76
C HIS A 513 -0.32 9.80 31.42
N LEU A 514 -1.59 9.43 31.30
CA LEU A 514 -2.34 9.59 30.05
C LEU A 514 -3.40 10.67 30.20
N LEU A 515 -3.31 11.71 29.37
CA LEU A 515 -4.29 12.78 29.27
C LEU A 515 -5.00 12.71 27.92
N VAL A 516 -6.31 12.47 27.94
CA VAL A 516 -7.11 12.28 26.72
C VAL A 516 -8.29 13.24 26.70
N ASN A 517 -8.43 13.95 25.59
CA ASN A 517 -9.62 14.75 25.30
C ASN A 517 -10.08 14.47 23.87
N SER A 518 -11.18 13.72 23.75
CA SER A 518 -11.68 13.31 22.44
C SER A 518 -13.18 13.01 22.43
N ASN A 519 -13.76 12.84 21.23
CA ASN A 519 -15.15 12.41 21.13
C ASN A 519 -15.25 10.90 21.39
N SER A 520 -14.34 10.12 20.81
CA SER A 520 -14.23 8.71 21.11
C SER A 520 -12.80 8.24 21.26
N GLY A 521 -12.55 7.18 22.04
CA GLY A 521 -11.18 6.77 22.27
C GLY A 521 -10.97 5.80 23.40
N VAL A 522 -9.75 5.31 23.45
CA VAL A 522 -9.29 4.32 24.43
C VAL A 522 -7.93 4.77 24.96
N ALA A 523 -7.71 4.78 26.27
CA ALA A 523 -6.38 5.13 26.78
C ALA A 523 -5.40 3.98 26.52
N ILE A 524 -5.70 2.76 26.97
CA ILE A 524 -4.89 1.56 26.71
C ILE A 524 -5.78 0.44 26.15
N GLY A 525 -5.49 -0.03 24.94
CA GLY A 525 -6.18 -1.16 24.31
C GLY A 525 -6.68 -0.86 22.89
N ALA A 526 -7.94 -1.21 22.59
CA ALA A 526 -8.44 -1.29 21.21
C ALA A 526 -9.73 -0.48 20.94
N LEU A 527 -9.82 0.22 19.80
CA LEU A 527 -11.07 0.92 19.43
C LEU A 527 -12.17 -0.05 18.99
N THR A 528 -11.91 -0.86 17.96
CA THR A 528 -12.92 -1.70 17.31
C THR A 528 -12.68 -3.18 17.50
N GLY A 529 -11.41 -3.58 17.64
CA GLY A 529 -11.04 -4.98 17.85
C GLY A 529 -11.01 -5.40 19.31
N SER A 530 -10.73 -6.68 19.56
CA SER A 530 -10.56 -7.22 20.91
C SER A 530 -9.14 -6.99 21.41
N THR A 531 -8.97 -6.95 22.73
CA THR A 531 -7.68 -6.73 23.39
C THR A 531 -7.43 -7.75 24.49
N ASP A 532 -6.17 -8.17 24.61
CA ASP A 532 -5.64 -8.96 25.72
C ASP A 532 -4.55 -8.13 26.39
N LEU A 533 -4.75 -7.78 27.67
CA LEU A 533 -3.89 -6.87 28.42
C LEU A 533 -3.39 -7.56 29.69
N ASP A 534 -2.07 -7.72 29.81
CA ASP A 534 -1.39 -8.17 31.02
C ASP A 534 -0.57 -7.01 31.62
N ILE A 535 -1.10 -6.40 32.69
CA ILE A 535 -0.52 -5.21 33.31
C ILE A 535 -0.12 -5.55 34.75
N ARG A 536 1.17 -5.42 35.04
CA ARG A 536 1.77 -5.82 36.31
C ARG A 536 2.69 -4.76 36.89
N ASN A 537 2.63 -4.58 38.20
CA ASN A 537 3.61 -3.86 39.02
C ASN A 537 3.93 -2.43 38.54
N CYS A 538 2.94 -1.69 38.01
CA CYS A 538 3.15 -0.34 37.52
C CYS A 538 2.12 0.67 38.07
N GLY A 539 2.45 1.95 37.93
CA GLY A 539 1.59 3.08 38.27
C GLY A 539 0.91 3.63 37.01
N ILE A 540 -0.41 3.80 37.03
CA ILE A 540 -1.15 4.37 35.91
C ILE A 540 -2.09 5.46 36.42
N ASP A 541 -1.90 6.68 35.91
CA ASP A 541 -2.74 7.85 36.14
C ASP A 541 -3.43 8.27 34.83
N LEU A 542 -4.76 8.21 34.83
CA LEU A 542 -5.58 8.55 33.67
C LEU A 542 -6.43 9.78 33.97
N ASN A 543 -6.33 10.79 33.11
CA ASN A 543 -7.18 11.97 33.12
C ASN A 543 -7.86 12.11 31.76
N VAL A 544 -9.11 11.68 31.66
CA VAL A 544 -9.78 11.46 30.37
C VAL A 544 -11.14 12.14 30.32
N THR A 545 -11.29 13.09 29.40
CA THR A 545 -12.59 13.67 29.04
C THR A 545 -13.00 13.16 27.67
N ILE A 546 -14.03 12.31 27.61
CA ILE A 546 -14.38 11.61 26.37
C ILE A 546 -15.88 11.42 26.22
N ALA A 547 -16.47 11.62 25.04
CA ALA A 547 -17.91 11.38 24.90
C ALA A 547 -18.25 9.88 24.98
N GLN A 548 -17.53 9.04 24.23
CA GLN A 548 -17.64 7.58 24.28
C GLN A 548 -16.25 6.95 24.41
N GLY A 549 -15.92 6.36 25.57
CA GLY A 549 -14.55 5.88 25.76
C GLY A 549 -14.32 4.81 26.79
N VAL A 550 -13.15 4.20 26.66
CA VAL A 550 -12.64 3.18 27.59
C VAL A 550 -11.29 3.62 28.15
N MET A 551 -11.08 3.48 29.45
CA MET A 551 -9.78 3.84 30.02
C MET A 551 -8.77 2.72 29.75
N ILE A 552 -9.08 1.49 30.15
CA ILE A 552 -8.29 0.30 29.81
C ILE A 552 -9.21 -0.80 29.30
N GLY A 553 -8.99 -1.26 28.08
CA GLY A 553 -9.74 -2.33 27.44
C GLY A 553 -10.15 -2.01 26.00
N SER A 554 -11.37 -2.35 25.60
CA SER A 554 -11.82 -2.18 24.21
C SER A 554 -13.15 -1.46 24.09
N ARG A 555 -13.31 -0.54 23.14
CA ARG A 555 -14.61 0.13 22.96
C ARG A 555 -15.64 -0.81 22.32
N ASP A 556 -15.35 -1.38 21.14
CA ASP A 556 -16.32 -2.20 20.41
C ASP A 556 -16.02 -3.71 20.40
N GLY A 557 -14.86 -4.14 20.91
CA GLY A 557 -14.47 -5.54 20.98
C GLY A 557 -14.42 -6.10 22.40
N ASP A 558 -14.07 -7.38 22.50
CA ASP A 558 -13.92 -8.06 23.78
C ASP A 558 -12.65 -7.58 24.51
N ALA A 559 -12.71 -7.52 25.84
CA ALA A 559 -11.62 -7.09 26.70
C ALA A 559 -11.26 -8.19 27.71
N GLU A 560 -10.06 -8.74 27.58
CA GLU A 560 -9.44 -9.66 28.54
C GLU A 560 -8.37 -8.88 29.33
N LEU A 561 -8.61 -8.67 30.62
CA LEU A 561 -7.79 -7.78 31.46
C LEU A 561 -7.24 -8.53 32.67
N LYS A 562 -5.91 -8.65 32.76
CA LYS A 562 -5.20 -9.21 33.91
C LYS A 562 -4.35 -8.13 34.56
N LEU A 563 -4.79 -7.63 35.71
CA LEU A 563 -4.20 -6.48 36.40
C LEU A 563 -3.66 -6.93 37.78
N HIS A 564 -2.34 -6.89 37.97
CA HIS A 564 -1.71 -7.39 39.19
C HIS A 564 -0.67 -6.42 39.78
N GLY A 565 -0.76 -6.11 41.09
CA GLY A 565 0.26 -5.29 41.75
C GLY A 565 0.25 -3.82 41.34
N MET A 566 -0.92 -3.28 40.98
CA MET A 566 -1.07 -1.97 40.34
C MET A 566 -1.37 -0.85 41.33
N SER A 567 -0.92 0.37 41.01
CA SER A 567 -1.44 1.61 41.61
C SER A 567 -2.14 2.41 40.53
N PHE A 568 -3.48 2.39 40.54
CA PHE A 568 -4.29 2.94 39.46
C PHE A 568 -5.12 4.15 39.94
N LYS A 569 -5.07 5.24 39.19
CA LYS A 569 -5.91 6.41 39.39
C LYS A 569 -6.63 6.77 38.11
N THR A 570 -7.95 6.92 38.18
CA THR A 570 -8.77 7.37 37.05
C THR A 570 -9.55 8.60 37.44
N ILE A 571 -9.44 9.66 36.65
CA ILE A 571 -10.35 10.79 36.65
C ILE A 571 -10.95 10.84 35.26
N THR A 572 -12.26 10.62 35.15
CA THR A 572 -12.91 10.60 33.84
C THR A 572 -14.30 11.19 33.83
N GLY A 573 -14.68 11.77 32.69
CA GLY A 573 -16.06 12.15 32.43
C GLY A 573 -16.44 12.12 30.96
N GLY A 574 -17.75 12.03 30.71
CA GLY A 574 -18.25 11.71 29.38
C GLY A 574 -19.75 11.44 29.26
N LYS A 575 -20.19 10.93 28.10
CA LYS A 575 -21.56 10.43 27.92
C LYS A 575 -21.66 8.93 28.20
N GLU A 576 -20.76 8.15 27.61
CA GLU A 576 -20.68 6.70 27.80
C GLU A 576 -19.25 6.28 28.10
N VAL A 577 -19.01 5.73 29.30
CA VAL A 577 -17.65 5.42 29.76
C VAL A 577 -17.57 4.04 30.38
N ALA A 578 -16.55 3.28 30.00
CA ALA A 578 -16.08 2.12 30.76
C ALA A 578 -14.69 2.42 31.33
N CYS A 579 -14.48 2.34 32.65
CA CYS A 579 -13.13 2.54 33.18
C CYS A 579 -12.25 1.33 32.85
N LEU A 580 -12.60 0.15 33.34
CA LEU A 580 -11.93 -1.10 33.03
C LEU A 580 -12.91 -2.04 32.33
N GLY A 581 -12.61 -2.45 31.10
CA GLY A 581 -13.38 -3.43 30.35
C GLY A 581 -13.78 -2.96 28.96
N SER A 582 -15.09 -2.91 28.68
CA SER A 582 -15.58 -2.66 27.32
C SER A 582 -16.85 -1.81 27.28
N LEU A 583 -17.11 -1.14 26.16
CA LEU A 583 -18.42 -0.52 25.95
C LEU A 583 -19.40 -1.52 25.32
N ASN A 584 -19.05 -2.11 24.17
CA ASN A 584 -19.96 -2.95 23.38
C ASN A 584 -19.59 -4.44 23.31
N GLY A 585 -18.35 -4.80 23.63
CA GLY A 585 -17.91 -6.21 23.69
C GLY A 585 -17.98 -6.78 25.10
N ARG A 586 -17.62 -8.06 25.25
CA ARG A 586 -17.60 -8.74 26.55
C ARG A 586 -16.36 -8.37 27.35
N SER A 587 -16.46 -8.39 28.67
CA SER A 587 -15.34 -8.07 29.55
C SER A 587 -15.04 -9.23 30.50
N ASN A 588 -13.78 -9.66 30.56
CA ASN A 588 -13.26 -10.52 31.62
C ASN A 588 -12.14 -9.78 32.33
N ILE A 589 -12.32 -9.52 33.63
CA ILE A 589 -11.47 -8.63 34.39
C ILE A 589 -11.00 -9.33 35.66
N GLU A 590 -9.69 -9.43 35.79
CA GLU A 590 -8.98 -10.05 36.90
C GLU A 590 -8.11 -8.99 37.58
N LEU A 591 -8.49 -8.56 38.79
CA LEU A 591 -7.72 -7.60 39.59
C LEU A 591 -7.17 -8.23 40.86
N PHE A 592 -5.85 -8.19 41.02
CA PHE A 592 -5.16 -8.80 42.13
C PHE A 592 -4.14 -7.86 42.77
N ASN A 593 -4.07 -7.82 44.11
CA ASN A 593 -3.00 -7.14 44.87
C ASN A 593 -2.79 -5.67 44.46
N SER A 594 -3.87 -4.92 44.21
CA SER A 594 -3.78 -3.59 43.60
C SER A 594 -4.51 -2.52 44.43
N ASN A 595 -4.18 -1.25 44.19
CA ASN A 595 -4.84 -0.08 44.74
C ASN A 595 -5.54 0.69 43.62
N TYR A 596 -6.81 1.04 43.82
CA TYR A 596 -7.57 1.80 42.83
C TYR A 596 -8.27 3.03 43.40
N VAL A 597 -8.06 4.18 42.77
CA VAL A 597 -8.75 5.42 43.08
C VAL A 597 -9.46 5.95 41.84
N ALA A 598 -10.76 6.20 41.92
CA ALA A 598 -11.56 6.67 40.79
C ALA A 598 -12.45 7.86 41.14
N ASP A 599 -12.47 8.89 40.29
CA ASP A 599 -13.54 9.92 40.22
C ASP A 599 -14.12 9.91 38.80
N VAL A 600 -15.32 9.37 38.66
CA VAL A 600 -15.96 9.05 37.38
C VAL A 600 -17.30 9.77 37.29
N ARG A 601 -17.48 10.62 36.27
CA ARG A 601 -18.71 11.40 36.07
C ARG A 601 -19.21 11.30 34.64
N SER A 602 -20.22 10.47 34.41
CA SER A 602 -20.72 10.25 33.06
C SER A 602 -22.21 9.93 33.03
N ASP A 603 -22.92 10.28 31.94
CA ASP A 603 -24.36 9.99 31.82
C ASP A 603 -24.64 8.49 31.96
N SER A 604 -23.85 7.65 31.30
CA SER A 604 -23.94 6.18 31.35
C SER A 604 -22.56 5.57 31.55
N MET A 605 -22.37 4.72 32.55
CA MET A 605 -21.03 4.21 32.82
C MET A 605 -20.95 2.89 33.57
N THR A 606 -19.80 2.25 33.40
CA THR A 606 -19.32 1.15 34.24
C THR A 606 -17.89 1.45 34.71
N VAL A 607 -17.59 1.19 35.97
CA VAL A 607 -16.20 1.27 36.46
C VAL A 607 -15.45 -0.03 36.15
N PHE A 608 -16.08 -1.18 36.37
CA PHE A 608 -15.54 -2.50 36.07
C PHE A 608 -16.58 -3.31 35.29
N GLY A 609 -16.32 -3.57 34.02
CA GLY A 609 -17.14 -4.49 33.22
C GLY A 609 -17.34 -4.02 31.79
N SER A 610 -18.35 -4.59 31.16
CA SER A 610 -18.89 -4.13 29.88
C SER A 610 -20.12 -3.28 30.13
N LEU A 611 -20.29 -2.18 29.39
CA LEU A 611 -21.48 -1.34 29.54
C LEU A 611 -22.73 -1.99 28.93
N TRP A 612 -22.58 -2.66 27.79
CA TRP A 612 -23.71 -3.19 27.01
C TRP A 612 -23.69 -4.72 26.82
N ASN A 613 -22.70 -5.43 27.37
CA ASN A 613 -22.53 -6.87 27.15
C ASN A 613 -22.14 -7.61 28.43
N ASP A 614 -21.88 -8.91 28.31
CA ASP A 614 -21.54 -9.77 29.43
C ASP A 614 -20.23 -9.34 30.11
N SER A 615 -20.22 -9.46 31.44
CA SER A 615 -19.10 -9.07 32.30
C SER A 615 -18.76 -10.20 33.27
N LYS A 616 -17.49 -10.53 33.38
CA LYS A 616 -16.94 -11.35 34.46
C LYS A 616 -15.86 -10.55 35.18
N VAL A 617 -16.01 -10.37 36.49
CA VAL A 617 -15.15 -9.51 37.30
C VAL A 617 -14.73 -10.27 38.55
N ASP A 618 -13.44 -10.54 38.70
CA ASP A 618 -12.81 -11.16 39.86
C ASP A 618 -11.82 -10.18 40.49
N ILE A 619 -12.08 -9.80 41.74
CA ILE A 619 -11.28 -8.82 42.48
C ILE A 619 -10.79 -9.44 43.78
N ARG A 620 -9.47 -9.56 43.95
CA ARG A 620 -8.87 -10.08 45.19
C ARG A 620 -7.75 -9.21 45.73
N ASN A 621 -7.68 -9.10 47.06
CA ASN A 621 -6.63 -8.36 47.76
C ASN A 621 -6.51 -6.91 47.26
N LEU A 622 -7.64 -6.21 47.13
CA LEU A 622 -7.70 -4.86 46.56
C LEU A 622 -8.08 -3.82 47.61
N SER A 623 -7.42 -2.67 47.58
CA SER A 623 -7.90 -1.45 48.24
C SER A 623 -8.51 -0.52 47.18
N MET A 624 -9.78 -0.14 47.33
CA MET A 624 -10.42 0.78 46.37
C MET A 624 -11.13 1.96 47.04
N ASN A 625 -11.01 3.12 46.40
CA ASN A 625 -11.79 4.32 46.71
C ASN A 625 -12.41 4.85 45.42
N VAL A 626 -13.69 4.57 45.22
CA VAL A 626 -14.43 4.89 43.99
C VAL A 626 -15.49 5.94 44.29
N MET A 627 -15.41 7.07 43.60
CA MET A 627 -16.44 8.09 43.55
C MET A 627 -17.03 8.13 42.14
N ALA A 628 -18.32 7.89 42.02
CA ALA A 628 -19.00 7.67 40.76
C ALA A 628 -20.34 8.41 40.74
N ALA A 629 -20.65 9.13 39.67
CA ALA A 629 -21.94 9.80 39.48
C ALA A 629 -22.41 9.77 38.03
N GLY A 630 -23.68 9.40 37.81
CA GLY A 630 -24.25 9.29 36.47
C GLY A 630 -25.72 8.89 36.45
N GLN A 631 -26.46 9.23 35.39
CA GLN A 631 -27.88 8.84 35.29
C GLN A 631 -28.05 7.31 35.28
N ARG A 632 -27.23 6.61 34.49
CA ARG A 632 -27.24 5.15 34.33
C ARG A 632 -25.87 4.58 34.63
N ALA A 633 -25.53 4.43 35.90
CA ALA A 633 -24.16 4.10 36.32
C ALA A 633 -24.13 2.85 37.21
N TYR A 634 -23.21 1.94 36.90
CA TYR A 634 -22.80 0.86 37.79
C TYR A 634 -21.32 0.95 38.12
N VAL A 635 -20.94 0.50 39.30
CA VAL A 635 -19.52 0.29 39.62
C VAL A 635 -19.07 -1.05 39.06
N PHE A 636 -19.90 -2.09 39.16
CA PHE A 636 -19.58 -3.42 38.64
C PHE A 636 -20.66 -3.92 37.67
N GLY A 637 -20.27 -4.27 36.44
CA GLY A 637 -21.18 -4.76 35.39
C GLY A 637 -21.74 -3.67 34.48
N GLY A 638 -22.74 -4.02 33.68
CA GLY A 638 -23.30 -3.16 32.63
C GLY A 638 -24.80 -2.87 32.75
N LEU A 639 -25.29 -2.02 31.84
CA LEU A 639 -26.70 -1.73 31.61
C LEU A 639 -27.42 -2.86 30.86
N ALA A 640 -26.67 -3.69 30.16
CA ALA A 640 -27.14 -4.90 29.50
C ALA A 640 -26.11 -6.03 29.68
N GLY A 641 -26.51 -7.26 29.35
CA GLY A 641 -25.69 -8.46 29.53
C GLY A 641 -25.75 -9.04 30.94
N ARG A 642 -25.19 -10.24 31.09
CA ARG A 642 -25.04 -10.95 32.36
C ARG A 642 -23.74 -10.51 33.04
N THR A 643 -23.81 -10.14 34.32
CA THR A 643 -22.63 -9.81 35.12
C THR A 643 -22.39 -10.87 36.18
N GLN A 644 -21.18 -11.44 36.19
CA GLN A 644 -20.62 -12.27 37.25
C GLN A 644 -19.59 -11.46 38.02
N LEU A 645 -19.77 -11.34 39.34
CA LEU A 645 -18.89 -10.59 40.23
C LEU A 645 -18.46 -11.45 41.43
N GLU A 646 -17.15 -11.59 41.59
CA GLU A 646 -16.53 -12.18 42.77
C GLU A 646 -15.55 -11.17 43.39
N MET A 647 -15.72 -10.88 44.67
CA MET A 647 -14.84 -9.99 45.42
C MET A 647 -14.38 -10.68 46.69
N ASN A 648 -13.07 -10.71 46.97
CA ASN A 648 -12.55 -11.35 48.18
C ASN A 648 -11.31 -10.62 48.74
N ASN A 649 -11.23 -10.53 50.07
CA ASN A 649 -10.22 -9.82 50.83
C ASN A 649 -10.01 -8.37 50.35
N THR A 650 -11.08 -7.60 50.22
CA THR A 650 -11.02 -6.21 49.72
C THR A 650 -11.40 -5.17 50.77
N ASP A 651 -10.73 -4.01 50.73
CA ASP A 651 -11.08 -2.82 51.52
C ASP A 651 -11.62 -1.77 50.56
N SER A 652 -12.95 -1.63 50.54
CA SER A 652 -13.65 -0.88 49.50
C SER A 652 -14.44 0.27 50.11
N ARG A 653 -14.13 1.49 49.69
CA ARG A 653 -14.98 2.67 49.88
C ARG A 653 -15.57 3.06 48.54
N ILE A 654 -16.88 2.89 48.38
CA ILE A 654 -17.58 3.15 47.14
C ILE A 654 -18.66 4.19 47.41
N LYS A 655 -18.68 5.26 46.62
CA LYS A 655 -19.75 6.26 46.62
C LYS A 655 -20.32 6.37 45.20
N LEU A 656 -21.57 5.95 45.01
CA LEU A 656 -22.27 6.01 43.73
C LEU A 656 -23.54 6.86 43.86
N ASN A 657 -23.72 7.81 42.93
CA ASN A 657 -24.99 8.51 42.74
C ASN A 657 -25.57 8.15 41.36
N THR A 658 -26.73 7.51 41.33
CA THR A 658 -27.38 7.05 40.09
C THR A 658 -28.90 6.90 40.21
N GLN A 659 -29.59 6.85 39.05
CA GLN A 659 -31.05 6.58 38.97
C GLN A 659 -31.37 5.07 38.91
N LEU A 660 -30.34 4.21 38.87
CA LEU A 660 -30.48 2.76 38.89
C LEU A 660 -30.61 2.22 40.32
N ASP A 661 -31.06 0.98 40.48
CA ASP A 661 -31.44 0.40 41.76
C ASP A 661 -30.28 -0.14 42.61
N GLY A 662 -29.01 0.07 42.22
CA GLY A 662 -27.86 -0.45 42.96
C GLY A 662 -26.51 -0.14 42.34
N ILE A 663 -25.44 -0.66 42.96
CA ILE A 663 -24.05 -0.44 42.52
C ILE A 663 -23.54 -1.46 41.50
N THR A 664 -24.28 -2.55 41.30
CA THR A 664 -23.95 -3.62 40.34
C THR A 664 -25.21 -4.14 39.66
N SER A 665 -25.04 -4.67 38.44
CA SER A 665 -26.09 -5.42 37.75
C SER A 665 -26.08 -6.92 38.01
N ALA A 666 -25.06 -7.45 38.71
CA ALA A 666 -25.01 -8.85 39.13
C ALA A 666 -26.11 -9.18 40.15
N LYS A 667 -26.70 -10.39 40.06
CA LYS A 667 -27.81 -10.83 40.93
C LYS A 667 -27.69 -12.31 41.29
N GLY A 668 -28.19 -12.69 42.46
CA GLY A 668 -28.28 -14.09 42.89
C GLY A 668 -26.91 -14.79 42.89
N ASP A 669 -26.84 -15.98 42.28
CA ASP A 669 -25.63 -16.83 42.25
C ASP A 669 -24.43 -16.20 41.51
N ASP A 670 -24.68 -15.15 40.70
CA ASP A 670 -23.65 -14.42 39.96
C ASP A 670 -22.98 -13.32 40.79
N LEU A 671 -23.38 -13.12 42.05
CA LEU A 671 -22.82 -12.12 42.96
C LEU A 671 -22.23 -12.80 44.20
N ARG A 672 -20.93 -12.60 44.45
CA ARG A 672 -20.22 -13.16 45.61
C ARG A 672 -19.33 -12.13 46.29
N PHE A 673 -19.69 -11.76 47.52
CA PHE A 673 -18.84 -10.98 48.42
C PHE A 673 -18.21 -11.90 49.47
N GLY A 674 -16.87 -11.96 49.48
CA GLY A 674 -16.06 -12.69 50.44
C GLY A 674 -15.62 -11.80 51.61
N ASP A 675 -14.50 -12.17 52.24
CA ASP A 675 -13.95 -11.44 53.38
C ASP A 675 -13.56 -10.01 52.97
N GLY A 676 -13.78 -9.00 53.82
CA GLY A 676 -13.42 -7.64 53.47
C GLY A 676 -14.10 -6.58 54.32
N ARG A 677 -13.76 -5.32 54.03
CA ARG A 677 -14.43 -4.14 54.59
C ARG A 677 -15.08 -3.37 53.44
N TYR A 678 -16.41 -3.38 53.40
CA TYR A 678 -17.18 -2.70 52.38
C TYR A 678 -17.92 -1.52 53.01
N ARG A 679 -17.57 -0.30 52.61
CA ARG A 679 -18.30 0.94 52.95
C ARG A 679 -18.89 1.50 51.67
N ILE A 680 -20.18 1.29 51.50
CA ILE A 680 -20.89 1.62 50.26
C ILE A 680 -21.89 2.72 50.55
N TYR A 681 -21.75 3.83 49.84
CA TYR A 681 -22.67 4.96 49.86
C TYR A 681 -23.42 4.98 48.53
N PHE A 682 -24.71 4.76 48.55
CA PHE A 682 -25.58 4.78 47.39
C PHE A 682 -26.56 5.96 47.55
N ASN A 683 -26.52 6.91 46.61
CA ASN A 683 -27.33 8.13 46.66
C ASN A 683 -27.23 8.87 48.03
N ASP A 684 -25.98 8.96 48.54
CA ASP A 684 -25.61 9.56 49.83
C ASP A 684 -26.09 8.81 51.09
N GLU A 685 -26.70 7.64 50.95
CA GLU A 685 -27.06 6.74 52.06
C GLU A 685 -26.07 5.59 52.19
N GLU A 686 -25.64 5.28 53.42
CA GLU A 686 -24.74 4.15 53.69
C GLU A 686 -25.52 2.83 53.68
N ILE A 687 -25.10 1.89 52.83
CA ILE A 687 -25.67 0.55 52.74
C ILE A 687 -24.76 -0.43 53.49
N SER A 688 -25.35 -1.24 54.37
CA SER A 688 -24.67 -2.37 55.00
C SER A 688 -24.58 -3.53 54.01
N VAL A 689 -23.36 -3.90 53.62
CA VAL A 689 -23.12 -5.11 52.82
C VAL A 689 -23.05 -6.31 53.76
N THR A 690 -24.03 -7.21 53.66
CA THR A 690 -23.94 -8.54 54.25
C THR A 690 -23.75 -9.57 53.14
N PRO A 691 -23.14 -10.74 53.40
CA PRO A 691 -22.99 -11.79 52.40
C PRO A 691 -24.30 -12.23 51.71
N ASP A 692 -25.46 -11.91 52.31
CA ASP A 692 -26.80 -12.31 51.86
C ASP A 692 -27.64 -11.15 51.24
N THR A 693 -27.10 -9.94 51.08
CA THR A 693 -27.85 -8.75 50.61
C THR A 693 -27.18 -7.96 49.49
#